data_AF-A0A1T4JT90-F1
#
_entry.id   AF-A0A1T4JT90-F1
#
_cell.length_a   1.000
_cell.length_b   1.000
_cell.length_c   1.000
_cell.angle_alpha   90.00
_cell.angle_beta   90.00
_cell.angle_gamma   90.00
#
_symmetry.space_group_name_H-M   'P 1'
#
loop_
_entity.id
_entity.type
_entity.pdbx_description
1 polymer ?
#
loop_
_entity_poly.entity_id
_entity_poly.type
_entity_poly.pdbx_seq_one_letter_code
_entity_poly.pdbx_strand_id
1 'polypeptide(L)'
;MSSNIVFRSNVFPFEGDLTSDKRFFNQIVDFYKLHSLYNKHHTDNYFNEYQKKINSETPFCALNKFEPCWGIKRKADAYEWVCRCTKTECSNFTKCRASNPLTEGEIERFAPITSYVDDYGYSACKAEYTLFPLATGESFKYEDTYENEKELSLTEKKELPLTEAKDLPLTEEKEISAANKDRFDVLKILRRISKRNVKDDTIETLADEFHDNVITDNPPKDLTYQVNDNIFELFACGTQDEVITGGKKEYTFVDAGPGTGKTYTLIHKINYMVNELEVDPEGIMVLCFTNAAVDVIKKRLYQFVKDGADRGLMNVDVRTFHSFAWWLINQANEMGWANIPLSSLNNYDESLNKASHIISTHSKDVFNWWEHFIVDEVQDLTNTLARFVLKIIHACLNNNCGVTVFGDACQAIYDYQCDNESSMRSIEFYKAVCNQFGNNARYIFFTENHRQTNDLISKTVVLRNAILKDNIADMKNAVLSIMDSIEEVSEKSLYNRFENEGAILLRNNGQTLLLSSDFRKRGVEHTLNLSKKFDKNYAPWIADVFADYSNSLIDYNRFENLLINSNADYSAPIIWKRIQYYYKTESNSFDVRDLLGRIATSKFDDVIFRSISKESKIVSNIHRAKGREYDTVIIDKSFADELYKNDVNKDEYKVFYVAVTRAKRLLKSVKTMRHIKINKIKKEWYGLNNERWGFIKNFELKYLEFLGKEDVNIDQFAFFNNQEMANIKAGDAIRLERKIGQNTFYYNVVAEKTESIIGKIGSDSMFVKDIIRIMKLNPMTLSKAVELPVSVNNLYVSGVYSQIVDSKYLETHPDITSVAPNGVWKWIDIIGLGHMEYDVY
;
A
#
# COMPACT_ATOMS: atom_id res chain seq x y z
N MET A 1 -15.79 35.01 12.04
CA MET A 1 -14.33 34.88 12.29
C MET A 1 -13.61 35.75 11.28
N SER A 2 -13.05 36.88 11.71
CA SER A 2 -12.13 37.70 10.91
C SER A 2 -10.72 37.45 11.43
N SER A 3 -9.91 36.73 10.66
CA SER A 3 -8.57 36.34 11.05
C SER A 3 -7.56 37.45 10.75
N ASN A 4 -6.80 37.88 11.76
CA ASN A 4 -5.64 38.77 11.58
C ASN A 4 -4.46 38.03 10.91
N ILE A 5 -4.52 36.70 10.83
CA ILE A 5 -3.72 35.90 9.90
C ILE A 5 -4.48 35.88 8.58
N VAL A 6 -4.14 36.79 7.68
CA VAL A 6 -4.44 36.59 6.25
C VAL A 6 -3.55 35.43 5.81
N PHE A 7 -4.11 34.22 5.77
CA PHE A 7 -3.58 33.17 4.93
C PHE A 7 -3.74 33.64 3.48
N ARG A 8 -2.75 34.40 3.00
CA ARG A 8 -2.53 34.53 1.57
C ARG A 8 -2.22 33.13 1.09
N SER A 9 -3.21 32.51 0.46
CA SER A 9 -2.98 31.38 -0.42
C SER A 9 -1.86 31.78 -1.38
N ASN A 10 -0.67 31.19 -1.22
CA ASN A 10 0.45 31.40 -2.14
C ASN A 10 0.23 30.67 -3.49
N VAL A 11 -1.00 30.22 -3.76
CA VAL A 11 -1.43 29.67 -5.04
C VAL A 11 -1.83 30.82 -5.95
N PHE A 12 -0.87 31.29 -6.73
CA PHE A 12 -1.12 32.22 -7.83
C PHE A 12 -1.28 31.40 -9.12
N PRO A 13 -2.38 31.56 -9.88
CA PRO A 13 -2.47 30.99 -11.21
C PRO A 13 -1.43 31.65 -12.12
N PHE A 14 -0.77 30.85 -12.94
CA PHE A 14 0.09 31.29 -14.03
C PHE A 14 -0.39 30.63 -15.32
N GLU A 15 -0.32 31.35 -16.44
CA GLU A 15 -0.67 30.83 -17.76
C GLU A 15 0.58 30.81 -18.65
N GLY A 16 0.98 29.62 -19.12
CA GLY A 16 2.17 29.44 -19.96
C GLY A 16 3.35 28.79 -19.21
N ASP A 17 4.58 29.06 -19.65
CA ASP A 17 5.78 28.58 -18.96
C ASP A 17 6.15 29.48 -17.79
N LEU A 18 6.62 28.85 -16.71
CA LEU A 18 6.95 29.50 -15.44
C LEU A 18 8.00 30.60 -15.62
N THR A 19 8.90 30.49 -16.61
CA THR A 19 9.94 31.51 -16.89
C THR A 19 9.44 32.73 -17.67
N SER A 20 8.27 32.63 -18.29
CA SER A 20 7.70 33.69 -19.14
C SER A 20 6.70 34.61 -18.42
N ASP A 21 6.01 34.13 -17.38
CA ASP A 21 5.03 34.92 -16.65
C ASP A 21 5.70 35.82 -15.60
N LYS A 22 6.05 37.05 -16.02
CA LYS A 22 6.58 38.09 -15.12
C LYS A 22 5.61 38.49 -14.00
N ARG A 23 4.29 38.32 -14.18
CA ARG A 23 3.29 38.67 -13.16
C ARG A 23 3.28 37.63 -12.04
N PHE A 24 3.39 36.35 -12.37
CA PHE A 24 3.66 35.28 -11.41
C PHE A 24 5.03 35.46 -10.75
N PHE A 25 6.10 35.66 -11.55
CA PHE A 25 7.45 35.79 -11.04
C PHE A 25 7.60 36.91 -10.01
N ASN A 26 7.05 38.10 -10.26
CA ASN A 26 7.10 39.25 -9.35
C ASN A 26 6.44 39.01 -7.97
N GLN A 27 5.61 37.97 -7.82
CA GLN A 27 4.94 37.62 -6.56
C GLN A 27 5.75 36.64 -5.69
N ILE A 28 6.85 36.08 -6.22
CA ILE A 28 7.76 35.21 -5.47
C ILE A 28 8.65 36.09 -4.58
N VAL A 29 8.37 36.10 -3.27
CA VAL A 29 9.12 36.91 -2.28
C VAL A 29 9.78 36.04 -1.19
N ASP A 30 9.70 34.72 -1.33
CA ASP A 30 10.36 33.77 -0.44
C ASP A 30 11.84 33.62 -0.79
N PHE A 31 12.71 33.67 0.24
CA PHE A 31 14.16 33.61 0.07
C PHE A 31 14.60 32.29 -0.57
N TYR A 32 14.17 31.15 -0.04
CA TYR A 32 14.61 29.83 -0.53
C TYR A 32 14.14 29.60 -1.96
N LYS A 33 12.94 30.07 -2.31
CA LYS A 33 12.41 29.95 -3.66
C LYS A 33 13.15 30.82 -4.66
N LEU A 34 13.46 32.07 -4.31
CA LEU A 34 14.30 32.93 -5.15
C LEU A 34 15.72 32.36 -5.30
N HIS A 35 16.33 31.90 -4.21
CA HIS A 35 17.67 31.32 -4.25
C HIS A 35 17.71 30.01 -5.06
N SER A 36 16.68 29.17 -4.95
CA SER A 36 16.49 27.98 -5.80
C SER A 36 16.35 28.34 -7.29
N LEU A 37 15.59 29.39 -7.61
CA LEU A 37 15.42 29.85 -9.00
C LEU A 37 16.72 30.44 -9.57
N TYR A 38 17.47 31.22 -8.79
CA TYR A 38 18.78 31.73 -9.17
C TYR A 38 19.76 30.60 -9.44
N ASN A 39 19.86 29.62 -8.53
CA ASN A 39 20.75 28.47 -8.69
C ASN A 39 20.35 27.55 -9.85
N LYS A 40 19.06 27.46 -10.19
CA LYS A 40 18.56 26.67 -11.33
C LYS A 40 18.87 27.30 -12.69
N HIS A 41 18.83 28.64 -12.79
CA HIS A 41 18.96 29.36 -14.05
C HIS A 41 20.31 30.11 -14.20
N HIS A 42 21.13 30.13 -13.15
CA HIS A 42 22.40 30.86 -13.05
C HIS A 42 22.30 32.35 -13.43
N THR A 43 21.14 32.97 -13.18
CA THR A 43 20.90 34.39 -13.46
C THR A 43 19.75 34.94 -12.60
N ASP A 44 19.86 36.21 -12.22
CA ASP A 44 18.84 37.01 -11.55
C ASP A 44 18.17 38.00 -12.53
N ASN A 45 18.40 37.89 -13.85
CA ASN A 45 17.84 38.80 -14.86
C ASN A 45 16.29 38.85 -14.89
N TYR A 46 15.63 37.83 -14.34
CA TYR A 46 14.17 37.75 -14.21
C TYR A 46 13.66 38.32 -12.87
N PHE A 47 14.55 38.61 -11.94
CA PHE A 47 14.21 39.17 -10.63
C PHE A 47 14.09 40.69 -10.74
N ASN A 48 13.05 41.24 -10.12
CA ASN A 48 13.02 42.68 -9.86
C ASN A 48 14.06 43.05 -8.77
N GLU A 49 14.39 44.34 -8.65
CA GLU A 49 15.41 44.84 -7.70
C GLU A 49 15.15 44.41 -6.23
N TYR A 50 13.87 44.25 -5.85
CA TYR A 50 13.49 43.76 -4.54
C TYR A 50 13.81 42.27 -4.35
N GLN A 51 13.56 41.43 -5.36
CA GLN A 51 13.88 40.01 -5.36
C GLN A 51 15.39 39.73 -5.41
N LYS A 52 16.14 40.55 -6.16
CA LYS A 52 17.61 40.53 -6.14
C LYS A 52 18.14 40.80 -4.74
N LYS A 53 17.61 41.83 -4.07
CA LYS A 53 17.96 42.17 -2.69
C LYS A 53 17.65 41.05 -1.69
N ILE A 54 16.52 40.33 -1.85
CA ILE A 54 16.25 39.13 -1.06
C ILE A 54 17.33 38.06 -1.33
N ASN A 55 17.59 37.75 -2.60
CA ASN A 55 18.52 36.68 -2.99
C ASN A 55 19.98 36.95 -2.54
N SER A 56 20.39 38.21 -2.39
CA SER A 56 21.72 38.60 -1.93
C SER A 56 21.90 38.62 -0.40
N GLU A 57 20.80 38.62 0.38
CA GLU A 57 20.81 38.82 1.82
C GLU A 57 20.45 37.54 2.58
N THR A 58 21.11 37.24 3.70
CA THR A 58 20.77 36.04 4.49
C THR A 58 19.53 36.27 5.39
N PRO A 59 18.55 35.35 5.42
CA PRO A 59 17.42 35.43 6.33
C PRO A 59 17.78 35.01 7.78
N PHE A 60 18.94 34.38 7.98
CA PHE A 60 19.36 33.85 9.27
C PHE A 60 20.21 34.84 10.06
N CYS A 61 20.09 34.85 11.40
CA CYS A 61 21.03 35.56 12.26
C CYS A 61 22.30 34.73 12.47
N ALA A 62 23.45 35.39 12.57
CA ALA A 62 24.72 34.75 12.94
C ALA A 62 24.65 33.94 14.25
N LEU A 63 23.77 34.35 15.18
CA LEU A 63 23.52 33.69 16.48
C LEU A 63 22.35 32.70 16.48
N ASN A 64 21.48 32.71 15.46
CA ASN A 64 20.36 31.79 15.33
C ASN A 64 20.22 31.38 13.86
N LYS A 65 20.88 30.26 13.52
CA LYS A 65 21.02 29.76 12.16
C LYS A 65 19.87 28.85 11.70
N PHE A 66 18.91 28.55 12.59
CA PHE A 66 17.83 27.61 12.33
C PHE A 66 16.49 28.30 12.07
N GLU A 67 16.31 29.53 12.56
CA GLU A 67 15.11 30.33 12.31
C GLU A 67 15.43 31.53 11.40
N PRO A 68 14.71 31.73 10.28
CA PRO A 68 14.86 32.90 9.41
C PRO A 68 14.29 34.15 10.09
N CYS A 69 15.11 34.80 10.92
CA CYS A 69 14.70 35.94 11.74
C CYS A 69 14.97 37.31 11.11
N TRP A 70 15.51 37.39 9.89
CA TRP A 70 15.62 38.62 9.10
C TRP A 70 14.65 38.59 7.91
N GLY A 71 14.09 39.75 7.56
CA GLY A 71 13.24 39.87 6.39
C GLY A 71 12.75 41.30 6.16
N ILE A 72 12.13 41.54 5.02
CA ILE A 72 11.85 42.92 4.56
C ILE A 72 10.68 43.56 5.30
N LYS A 73 10.83 44.84 5.68
CA LYS A 73 9.74 45.77 6.03
C LYS A 73 9.56 46.78 4.90
N ARG A 74 8.31 47.01 4.48
CA ARG A 74 7.94 48.08 3.54
C ARG A 74 7.76 49.39 4.30
N LYS A 75 8.49 50.43 3.89
CA LYS A 75 8.17 51.85 4.13
C LYS A 75 7.60 52.41 2.81
N ALA A 76 6.92 53.56 2.85
CA ALA A 76 6.10 54.11 1.75
C ALA A 76 6.66 53.79 0.34
N ASP A 77 7.89 54.24 0.08
CA ASP A 77 8.56 54.13 -1.23
C ASP A 77 9.84 53.27 -1.19
N ALA A 78 10.10 52.52 -0.11
CA ALA A 78 11.36 51.80 0.09
C ALA A 78 11.24 50.50 0.90
N TYR A 79 12.20 49.58 0.68
CA TYR A 79 12.25 48.26 1.30
C TYR A 79 13.53 48.07 2.14
N GLU A 80 13.34 47.86 3.44
CA GLU A 80 14.42 47.73 4.43
C GLU A 80 14.51 46.27 4.93
N TRP A 81 15.73 45.70 4.94
CA TRP A 81 15.99 44.37 5.52
C TRP A 81 16.13 44.55 7.04
N VAL A 82 15.22 43.98 7.83
CA VAL A 82 15.16 44.21 9.28
C VAL A 82 15.10 42.91 10.07
N CYS A 83 15.65 42.94 11.28
CA CYS A 83 15.49 41.84 12.22
C CYS A 83 14.05 41.80 12.74
N ARG A 84 13.45 40.61 12.66
CA ARG A 84 12.10 40.26 13.13
C ARG A 84 12.12 39.31 14.32
N CYS A 85 13.30 38.96 14.82
CA CYS A 85 13.46 38.10 16.01
C CYS A 85 12.62 38.60 17.20
N THR A 86 12.08 37.68 17.99
CA THR A 86 11.28 37.91 19.20
C THR A 86 12.01 37.56 20.50
N LYS A 87 13.22 36.99 20.44
CA LYS A 87 14.05 36.61 21.60
C LYS A 87 14.66 37.85 22.26
N THR A 88 13.85 38.56 23.06
CA THR A 88 14.18 39.81 23.76
C THR A 88 15.41 39.71 24.67
N GLU A 89 15.68 38.51 25.21
CA GLU A 89 16.84 38.16 26.03
C GLU A 89 18.19 38.12 25.29
N CYS A 90 18.19 38.19 23.95
CA CYS A 90 19.41 38.17 23.17
C CYS A 90 20.26 39.44 23.40
N SER A 91 21.54 39.27 23.72
CA SER A 91 22.48 40.38 24.01
C SER A 91 22.67 41.39 22.86
N ASN A 92 22.26 41.04 21.63
CA ASN A 92 22.26 41.94 20.48
C ASN A 92 20.85 42.41 20.05
N PHE A 93 19.78 42.02 20.75
CA PHE A 93 18.39 42.27 20.36
C PHE A 93 18.11 43.75 20.05
N THR A 94 18.45 44.64 21.00
CA THR A 94 18.24 46.08 20.89
C THR A 94 19.04 46.71 19.74
N LYS A 95 20.21 46.17 19.41
CA LYS A 95 21.03 46.62 18.27
C LYS A 95 20.41 46.14 16.94
N CYS A 96 20.03 44.87 16.85
CA CYS A 96 19.44 44.28 15.65
C CYS A 96 18.06 44.86 15.31
N ARG A 97 17.29 45.33 16.31
CA ARG A 97 15.96 45.94 16.13
C ARG A 97 15.95 47.46 16.24
N ALA A 98 17.10 48.14 16.20
CA ALA A 98 17.19 49.60 16.36
C ALA A 98 16.32 50.40 15.34
N SER A 99 16.18 49.92 14.09
CA SER A 99 15.32 50.55 13.07
C SER A 99 13.87 50.00 13.03
N ASN A 100 13.56 48.99 13.85
CA ASN A 100 12.25 48.35 13.94
C ASN A 100 11.98 47.81 15.38
N PRO A 101 11.95 48.69 16.39
CA PRO A 101 11.65 48.29 17.76
C PRO A 101 10.24 47.66 17.85
N LEU A 102 10.04 46.80 18.85
CA LEU A 102 8.70 46.33 19.19
C LEU A 102 7.90 47.49 19.79
N THR A 103 6.60 47.54 19.46
CA THR A 103 5.64 48.44 20.11
C THR A 103 5.33 47.97 21.53
N GLU A 104 4.87 48.86 22.42
CA GLU A 104 4.55 48.48 23.82
C GLU A 104 3.56 47.31 23.89
N GLY A 105 2.51 47.31 23.07
CA GLY A 105 1.55 46.19 22.99
C GLY A 105 2.09 44.90 22.36
N GLU A 106 3.22 44.94 21.63
CA GLU A 106 3.95 43.72 21.25
C GLU A 106 4.83 43.24 22.41
N ILE A 107 5.48 44.16 23.15
CA ILE A 107 6.29 43.84 24.32
C ILE A 107 5.43 43.19 25.41
N GLU A 108 4.24 43.72 25.69
CA GLU A 108 3.28 43.12 26.64
C GLU A 108 2.79 41.73 26.19
N ARG A 109 2.53 41.53 24.89
CA ARG A 109 2.14 40.21 24.35
C ARG A 109 3.22 39.15 24.45
N PHE A 110 4.49 39.55 24.50
CA PHE A 110 5.63 38.65 24.67
C PHE A 110 6.19 38.65 26.10
N ALA A 111 5.56 39.35 27.04
CA ALA A 111 5.92 39.29 28.46
C ALA A 111 5.36 38.02 29.12
N PRO A 112 6.15 37.28 29.93
CA PRO A 112 5.66 36.09 30.61
C PRO A 112 4.62 36.47 31.69
N ILE A 113 3.40 35.94 31.56
CA ILE A 113 2.33 36.14 32.53
C ILE A 113 2.62 35.32 33.79
N THR A 114 2.73 35.98 34.94
CA THR A 114 3.13 35.36 36.21
C THR A 114 1.97 34.82 37.05
N SER A 115 0.72 35.06 36.66
CA SER A 115 -0.47 34.44 37.24
C SER A 115 -1.64 34.40 36.25
N TYR A 116 -2.22 33.21 36.08
CA TYR A 116 -3.50 33.00 35.39
C TYR A 116 -4.43 32.24 36.33
N VAL A 117 -5.69 32.66 36.38
CA VAL A 117 -6.79 31.96 37.05
C VAL A 117 -7.90 31.89 36.01
N ASP A 118 -8.44 30.70 35.76
CA ASP A 118 -9.51 30.51 34.79
C ASP A 118 -10.89 30.81 35.38
N ASP A 119 -11.90 30.89 34.51
CA ASP A 119 -13.31 31.12 34.89
C ASP A 119 -13.91 29.97 35.75
N TYR A 120 -13.14 28.91 36.02
CA TYR A 120 -13.51 27.76 36.84
C TYR A 120 -12.80 27.74 38.22
N GLY A 121 -11.92 28.70 38.50
CA GLY A 121 -11.32 28.93 39.81
C GLY A 121 -10.14 28.01 40.17
N TYR A 122 -9.50 27.36 39.19
CA TYR A 122 -8.33 26.52 39.46
C TYR A 122 -7.03 27.33 39.51
N SER A 123 -6.42 27.44 40.70
CA SER A 123 -5.09 28.03 40.88
C SER A 123 -3.98 26.98 40.74
N ALA A 124 -3.39 26.87 39.56
CA ALA A 124 -2.22 26.01 39.33
C ALA A 124 -0.92 26.82 39.50
N CYS A 125 -0.30 26.76 40.69
CA CYS A 125 1.05 27.27 40.91
C CYS A 125 2.07 26.14 41.01
N LYS A 126 2.77 25.86 39.90
CA LYS A 126 4.22 25.65 39.86
C LYS A 126 4.72 25.76 38.42
N ALA A 127 5.90 26.34 38.25
CA ALA A 127 6.40 26.80 36.96
C ALA A 127 7.13 25.70 36.20
N GLU A 128 6.81 25.52 34.90
CA GLU A 128 7.78 25.27 33.81
C GLU A 128 7.17 25.29 32.38
N TYR A 129 6.03 25.97 32.16
CA TYR A 129 5.50 26.23 30.81
C TYR A 129 5.13 27.70 30.58
N THR A 130 5.92 28.40 29.78
CA THR A 130 5.63 29.76 29.32
C THR A 130 4.66 29.70 28.13
N LEU A 131 3.35 29.75 28.41
CA LEU A 131 2.32 29.76 27.37
C LEU A 131 2.00 31.20 26.92
N PHE A 132 2.07 31.46 25.61
CA PHE A 132 1.59 32.70 24.99
C PHE A 132 0.10 32.57 24.64
N PRO A 133 -0.81 33.43 25.16
CA PRO A 133 -2.24 33.26 24.95
C PRO A 133 -2.74 33.77 23.58
N LEU A 134 -3.61 33.00 22.94
CA LEU A 134 -4.45 33.44 21.82
C LEU A 134 -5.82 33.90 22.36
N ALA A 135 -6.09 35.20 22.30
CA ALA A 135 -7.35 35.78 22.81
C ALA A 135 -8.45 35.85 21.75
N THR A 136 -9.68 35.57 22.17
CA THR A 136 -10.89 35.59 21.34
C THR A 136 -11.72 36.87 21.55
N GLY A 137 -12.10 37.54 20.45
CA GLY A 137 -13.29 38.41 20.39
C GLY A 137 -13.05 39.91 20.22
N GLU A 138 -13.41 40.45 19.06
CA GLU A 138 -14.46 41.48 18.87
C GLU A 138 -14.71 41.72 17.37
N SER A 139 -15.85 42.31 17.00
CA SER A 139 -16.39 42.24 15.63
C SER A 139 -16.35 43.56 14.84
N PHE A 140 -15.84 43.53 13.60
CA PHE A 140 -15.96 44.62 12.62
C PHE A 140 -16.31 44.09 11.21
N LYS A 141 -17.01 44.91 10.42
CA LYS A 141 -17.43 44.67 9.01
C LYS A 141 -16.80 45.72 8.08
N TYR A 142 -16.42 45.34 6.86
CA TYR A 142 -16.36 46.18 5.63
C TYR A 142 -16.06 45.22 4.45
N GLU A 143 -16.97 44.97 3.48
CA GLU A 143 -17.36 45.75 2.27
C GLU A 143 -16.39 45.62 1.07
N ASP A 144 -16.91 45.06 -0.05
CA ASP A 144 -16.19 44.74 -1.30
C ASP A 144 -16.18 45.93 -2.29
N THR A 145 -15.05 46.14 -3.00
CA THR A 145 -15.03 46.80 -4.32
C THR A 145 -13.91 46.27 -5.22
N TYR A 146 -14.29 45.67 -6.35
CA TYR A 146 -13.44 45.42 -7.53
C TYR A 146 -13.66 46.56 -8.55
N GLU A 147 -12.62 47.11 -9.19
CA GLU A 147 -12.77 47.90 -10.44
C GLU A 147 -11.50 47.94 -11.34
N ASN A 148 -11.71 47.64 -12.63
CA ASN A 148 -11.15 48.23 -13.88
C ASN A 148 -9.60 48.36 -14.12
N GLU A 149 -9.02 47.66 -15.11
CA GLU A 149 -8.64 48.12 -16.50
C GLU A 149 -7.11 48.46 -16.66
N LYS A 150 -6.45 48.58 -17.85
CA LYS A 150 -6.82 48.44 -19.29
C LYS A 150 -5.68 47.90 -20.21
N GLU A 151 -5.95 47.93 -21.53
CA GLU A 151 -5.30 47.46 -22.77
C GLU A 151 -3.88 47.94 -23.20
N LEU A 152 -3.44 47.39 -24.37
CA LEU A 152 -2.41 47.79 -25.37
C LEU A 152 -1.05 47.04 -25.34
N SER A 153 -0.32 46.81 -26.45
CA SER A 153 -0.58 46.15 -27.76
C SER A 153 0.61 46.38 -28.72
N LEU A 154 1.11 45.34 -29.42
CA LEU A 154 2.08 45.42 -30.56
C LEU A 154 3.49 46.01 -30.18
N THR A 155 4.62 45.74 -30.85
CA THR A 155 4.92 45.20 -32.20
C THR A 155 6.37 44.61 -32.26
N GLU A 156 6.72 44.02 -33.41
CA GLU A 156 8.08 43.79 -33.98
C GLU A 156 8.91 42.53 -33.59
N LYS A 157 9.18 41.72 -34.62
CA LYS A 157 10.22 40.69 -34.70
C LYS A 157 11.58 41.32 -35.07
N LYS A 158 12.68 40.70 -34.68
CA LYS A 158 13.91 40.66 -35.49
C LYS A 158 14.73 39.39 -35.23
N GLU A 159 15.45 38.94 -36.25
CA GLU A 159 16.08 37.61 -36.31
C GLU A 159 17.56 37.63 -35.87
N LEU A 160 17.99 36.47 -35.35
CA LEU A 160 19.29 35.77 -35.48
C LEU A 160 20.55 36.56 -35.94
N PRO A 161 21.74 36.23 -35.35
CA PRO A 161 22.54 35.17 -35.99
C PRO A 161 23.24 34.17 -35.05
N LEU A 162 23.44 32.96 -35.57
CA LEU A 162 24.44 31.99 -35.14
C LEU A 162 25.81 32.36 -35.72
N THR A 163 26.89 32.28 -34.93
CA THR A 163 28.26 32.18 -35.45
C THR A 163 29.13 31.24 -34.61
N GLU A 164 29.55 30.16 -35.28
CA GLU A 164 30.74 29.30 -35.19
C GLU A 164 31.72 29.41 -34.00
N ALA A 165 32.20 28.25 -33.57
CA ALA A 165 33.24 28.06 -32.56
C ALA A 165 34.68 28.22 -33.11
N LYS A 166 35.65 28.53 -32.23
CA LYS A 166 37.07 28.22 -32.42
C LYS A 166 37.90 28.24 -31.12
N ASP A 167 38.70 27.19 -30.97
CA ASP A 167 40.01 27.07 -30.31
C ASP A 167 40.37 27.91 -29.06
N LEU A 168 40.60 27.22 -27.94
CA LEU A 168 41.51 27.65 -26.86
C LEU A 168 42.39 26.46 -26.40
N PRO A 169 43.68 26.66 -26.08
CA PRO A 169 44.68 25.59 -25.99
C PRO A 169 44.79 24.91 -24.61
N LEU A 170 45.31 23.68 -24.62
CA LEU A 170 45.69 22.90 -23.44
C LEU A 170 47.15 23.15 -23.04
N THR A 171 47.39 23.88 -21.94
CA THR A 171 48.65 23.82 -21.17
C THR A 171 48.44 24.28 -19.73
N GLU A 172 48.46 23.34 -18.78
CA GLU A 172 49.36 23.30 -17.60
C GLU A 172 48.83 22.28 -16.58
N GLU A 173 49.68 21.32 -16.22
CA GLU A 173 49.34 20.26 -15.26
C GLU A 173 49.35 20.82 -13.82
N LYS A 174 48.28 20.60 -13.07
CA LYS A 174 48.27 20.72 -11.61
C LYS A 174 47.83 19.40 -10.99
N GLU A 175 48.51 19.05 -9.90
CA GLU A 175 48.51 17.71 -9.32
C GLU A 175 47.11 17.21 -8.96
N ILE A 176 46.76 16.04 -9.51
CA ILE A 176 45.52 15.34 -9.20
C ILE A 176 45.74 14.55 -7.90
N SER A 177 45.00 14.90 -6.85
CA SER A 177 45.00 14.16 -5.58
C SER A 177 44.62 12.69 -5.78
N ALA A 178 45.18 11.79 -4.96
CA ALA A 178 45.04 10.34 -5.12
C ALA A 178 43.58 9.85 -5.29
N ALA A 179 42.61 10.52 -4.66
CA ALA A 179 41.18 10.22 -4.74
C ALA A 179 40.54 10.35 -6.15
N ASN A 180 41.25 10.91 -7.13
CA ASN A 180 40.75 11.10 -8.50
C ASN A 180 41.40 10.16 -9.53
N LYS A 181 42.30 9.26 -9.12
CA LYS A 181 42.95 8.30 -10.03
C LYS A 181 41.97 7.22 -10.49
N ASP A 182 41.25 6.61 -9.55
CA ASP A 182 40.29 5.52 -9.81
C ASP A 182 39.16 5.95 -10.74
N ARG A 183 38.69 7.20 -10.60
CA ARG A 183 37.62 7.78 -11.43
C ARG A 183 38.03 7.95 -12.90
N PHE A 184 39.32 8.14 -13.18
CA PHE A 184 39.85 8.24 -14.54
C PHE A 184 40.05 6.89 -15.22
N ASP A 185 40.39 5.84 -14.45
CA ASP A 185 40.58 4.50 -15.00
C ASP A 185 39.25 3.79 -15.28
N VAL A 186 38.20 3.99 -14.48
CA VAL A 186 36.82 3.57 -14.82
C VAL A 186 36.35 4.18 -16.15
N LEU A 187 36.62 5.46 -16.40
CA LEU A 187 36.27 6.12 -17.67
C LEU A 187 37.11 5.63 -18.86
N LYS A 188 38.36 5.16 -18.65
CA LYS A 188 39.14 4.46 -19.69
C LYS A 188 38.60 3.07 -19.98
N ILE A 189 38.13 2.33 -18.97
CA ILE A 189 37.52 1.01 -19.12
C ILE A 189 36.23 1.14 -19.95
N LEU A 190 35.32 2.04 -19.57
CA LEU A 190 34.08 2.30 -20.31
C LEU A 190 34.32 2.75 -21.76
N ARG A 191 35.36 3.56 -22.02
CA ARG A 191 35.77 3.95 -23.39
C ARG A 191 36.48 2.85 -24.18
N ARG A 192 36.98 1.78 -23.55
CA ARG A 192 37.47 0.57 -24.23
C ARG A 192 36.32 -0.37 -24.61
N ILE A 193 35.30 -0.47 -23.76
CA ILE A 193 34.12 -1.32 -23.98
C ILE A 193 33.33 -0.87 -25.21
N SER A 194 33.14 0.44 -25.42
CA SER A 194 32.35 0.95 -26.56
C SER A 194 33.00 0.81 -27.96
N LYS A 195 34.14 0.12 -28.09
CA LYS A 195 34.89 0.00 -29.35
C LYS A 195 35.36 -1.42 -29.73
N ARG A 196 34.87 -2.48 -29.07
CA ARG A 196 35.13 -3.86 -29.50
C ARG A 196 33.88 -4.73 -29.40
N ASN A 197 33.61 -5.49 -30.46
CA ASN A 197 32.80 -6.70 -30.36
C ASN A 197 33.58 -7.69 -29.47
N VAL A 198 33.01 -8.07 -28.33
CA VAL A 198 33.58 -9.03 -27.38
C VAL A 198 32.56 -10.15 -27.16
N LYS A 199 33.04 -11.38 -27.01
CA LYS A 199 32.21 -12.60 -26.90
C LYS A 199 31.70 -12.82 -25.48
N ASP A 200 30.61 -13.60 -25.38
CA ASP A 200 29.82 -13.84 -24.18
C ASP A 200 30.65 -14.26 -22.95
N ASP A 201 31.71 -15.05 -23.12
CA ASP A 201 32.61 -15.54 -22.06
C ASP A 201 33.21 -14.43 -21.15
N THR A 202 33.17 -13.16 -21.59
CA THR A 202 33.69 -12.00 -20.84
C THR A 202 32.62 -11.30 -20.00
N ILE A 203 31.34 -11.62 -20.20
CA ILE A 203 30.23 -11.07 -19.42
C ILE A 203 30.09 -11.85 -18.11
N GLU A 204 30.32 -13.16 -18.10
CA GLU A 204 30.32 -13.96 -16.86
C GLU A 204 31.43 -13.49 -15.90
N THR A 205 32.66 -13.29 -16.39
CA THR A 205 33.78 -12.83 -15.52
C THR A 205 33.56 -11.44 -14.93
N LEU A 206 32.87 -10.55 -15.66
CA LEU A 206 32.52 -9.21 -15.15
C LEU A 206 31.26 -9.23 -14.26
N ALA A 207 30.37 -10.20 -14.43
CA ALA A 207 29.26 -10.43 -13.50
C ALA A 207 29.79 -10.96 -12.16
N ASP A 208 30.80 -11.84 -12.18
CA ASP A 208 31.47 -12.34 -10.98
C ASP A 208 32.23 -11.23 -10.24
N GLU A 209 33.01 -10.38 -10.92
CA GLU A 209 33.65 -9.21 -10.29
C GLU A 209 32.63 -8.19 -9.73
N PHE A 210 31.42 -8.11 -10.30
CA PHE A 210 30.32 -7.29 -9.73
C PHE A 210 29.61 -7.99 -8.57
N HIS A 211 29.56 -9.33 -8.55
CA HIS A 211 29.04 -10.12 -7.44
C HIS A 211 29.92 -9.97 -6.20
N ASP A 212 31.23 -10.14 -6.36
CA ASP A 212 32.20 -10.08 -5.25
C ASP A 212 32.31 -8.69 -4.60
N ASN A 213 32.07 -7.62 -5.37
CA ASN A 213 32.13 -6.24 -4.86
C ASN A 213 30.77 -5.67 -4.38
N VAL A 214 29.66 -6.37 -4.60
CA VAL A 214 28.31 -5.96 -4.14
C VAL A 214 27.73 -6.93 -3.09
N ILE A 215 28.27 -8.15 -2.97
CA ILE A 215 27.81 -9.19 -2.03
C ILE A 215 28.94 -9.63 -1.10
N THR A 216 29.50 -8.68 -0.33
CA THR A 216 30.40 -8.98 0.80
C THR A 216 29.86 -8.54 2.17
N ASP A 217 28.59 -8.12 2.26
CA ASP A 217 27.77 -8.33 3.48
C ASP A 217 27.41 -9.83 3.58
N ASN A 218 28.42 -10.68 3.83
CA ASN A 218 28.15 -11.92 4.57
C ASN A 218 27.40 -11.51 5.86
N PRO A 219 26.40 -12.27 6.34
CA PRO A 219 25.87 -12.03 7.69
C PRO A 219 27.07 -12.01 8.66
N PRO A 220 27.15 -11.03 9.58
CA PRO A 220 28.38 -10.71 10.31
C PRO A 220 28.95 -11.98 10.94
N LYS A 221 30.13 -12.41 10.45
CA LYS A 221 30.74 -13.71 10.80
C LYS A 221 31.22 -13.79 12.26
N ASP A 222 31.16 -12.69 12.99
CA ASP A 222 31.59 -12.54 14.39
C ASP A 222 30.41 -12.38 15.38
N LEU A 223 29.27 -13.05 15.12
CA LEU A 223 28.18 -13.24 16.10
C LEU A 223 27.90 -14.72 16.37
N THR A 224 28.93 -15.44 16.81
CA THR A 224 28.82 -16.82 17.31
C THR A 224 28.29 -16.89 18.75
N TYR A 225 27.08 -16.36 18.97
CA TYR A 225 26.28 -16.81 20.11
C TYR A 225 25.68 -18.18 19.76
N GLN A 226 25.94 -19.18 20.59
CA GLN A 226 25.22 -20.45 20.56
C GLN A 226 23.80 -20.22 21.09
N VAL A 227 22.89 -19.79 20.22
CA VAL A 227 21.46 -19.95 20.51
C VAL A 227 21.15 -21.44 20.49
N ASN A 228 20.38 -21.92 21.47
CA ASN A 228 19.82 -23.27 21.43
C ASN A 228 19.11 -23.50 20.08
N ASP A 229 19.11 -24.74 19.59
CA ASP A 229 18.45 -25.10 18.31
C ASP A 229 17.01 -24.58 18.24
N ASN A 230 16.34 -24.55 19.41
CA ASN A 230 15.06 -23.91 19.64
C ASN A 230 15.17 -22.56 20.37
N ILE A 231 14.96 -21.47 19.63
CA ILE A 231 14.94 -20.10 20.17
C ILE A 231 13.76 -19.80 21.11
N PHE A 232 12.69 -20.59 21.02
CA PHE A 232 11.47 -20.37 21.80
C PHE A 232 11.63 -20.69 23.29
N GLU A 233 12.78 -21.27 23.68
CA GLU A 233 13.19 -21.45 25.07
C GLU A 233 13.65 -20.14 25.74
N LEU A 234 13.97 -19.09 24.96
CA LEU A 234 14.31 -17.76 25.49
C LEU A 234 13.08 -17.03 26.04
N PHE A 235 11.88 -17.37 25.57
CA PHE A 235 10.64 -16.64 25.83
C PHE A 235 9.95 -17.14 27.10
N ALA A 236 9.67 -16.23 28.03
CA ALA A 236 8.94 -16.50 29.27
C ALA A 236 7.45 -16.14 29.13
N CYS A 237 6.58 -16.76 29.94
CA CYS A 237 5.19 -16.30 30.03
C CYS A 237 5.14 -14.91 30.69
N GLY A 238 4.50 -13.95 30.02
CA GLY A 238 4.34 -12.59 30.51
C GLY A 238 2.96 -12.02 30.16
N THR A 239 2.65 -10.83 30.67
CA THR A 239 1.31 -10.21 30.52
C THR A 239 1.29 -9.10 29.48
N GLN A 240 0.08 -8.71 29.04
CA GLN A 240 -0.08 -7.54 28.18
C GLN A 240 0.40 -6.27 28.90
N ASP A 241 0.07 -6.13 30.20
CA ASP A 241 0.45 -4.97 31.01
C ASP A 241 1.97 -4.83 31.17
N GLU A 242 2.70 -5.94 31.29
CA GLU A 242 4.18 -5.96 31.30
C GLU A 242 4.77 -5.34 30.02
N VAL A 243 4.20 -5.66 28.85
CA VAL A 243 4.62 -5.08 27.56
C VAL A 243 4.18 -3.62 27.42
N ILE A 244 2.95 -3.30 27.86
CA ILE A 244 2.39 -1.94 27.81
C ILE A 244 3.23 -0.97 28.64
N THR A 245 3.56 -1.37 29.88
CA THR A 245 4.31 -0.55 30.84
C THR A 245 5.83 -0.55 30.63
N GLY A 246 6.35 -1.42 29.77
CA GLY A 246 7.77 -1.48 29.41
C GLY A 246 8.32 -0.16 28.85
N GLY A 247 9.59 0.12 29.12
CA GLY A 247 10.18 1.45 28.95
C GLY A 247 10.31 1.92 27.49
N LYS A 248 10.37 3.25 27.28
CA LYS A 248 10.47 3.83 25.92
C LYS A 248 11.75 3.47 25.15
N LYS A 249 12.83 3.12 25.85
CA LYS A 249 14.10 2.62 25.26
C LYS A 249 14.30 1.11 25.42
N GLU A 250 13.26 0.38 25.81
CA GLU A 250 13.32 -1.06 26.00
C GLU A 250 13.30 -1.82 24.66
N TYR A 251 13.89 -3.02 24.65
CA TYR A 251 13.75 -3.99 23.57
C TYR A 251 12.86 -5.14 24.05
N THR A 252 11.80 -5.43 23.30
CA THR A 252 10.79 -6.43 23.68
C THR A 252 10.44 -7.26 22.46
N PHE A 253 10.58 -8.59 22.52
CA PHE A 253 10.08 -9.52 21.51
C PHE A 253 8.91 -10.31 22.09
N VAL A 254 7.72 -10.08 21.57
CA VAL A 254 6.49 -10.74 21.96
C VAL A 254 6.08 -11.74 20.89
N ASP A 255 6.14 -13.03 21.21
CA ASP A 255 5.54 -14.09 20.39
C ASP A 255 4.16 -14.43 20.95
N ALA A 256 3.11 -14.07 20.20
CA ALA A 256 1.76 -13.96 20.74
C ALA A 256 0.75 -14.61 19.81
N GLY A 257 0.07 -15.65 20.28
CA GLY A 257 -0.91 -16.41 19.50
C GLY A 257 -2.07 -15.59 18.92
N PRO A 258 -2.91 -16.17 18.05
CA PRO A 258 -4.12 -15.53 17.56
C PRO A 258 -5.09 -15.31 18.73
N GLY A 259 -5.61 -14.08 18.87
CA GLY A 259 -6.57 -13.74 19.93
C GLY A 259 -5.96 -13.34 21.27
N THR A 260 -4.63 -13.34 21.40
CA THR A 260 -3.90 -12.98 22.63
C THR A 260 -3.71 -11.47 22.84
N GLY A 261 -4.35 -10.63 22.03
CA GLY A 261 -4.38 -9.18 22.25
C GLY A 261 -3.19 -8.37 21.71
N LYS A 262 -2.39 -8.87 20.76
CA LYS A 262 -1.30 -8.10 20.10
C LYS A 262 -1.67 -6.63 19.79
N THR A 263 -2.70 -6.41 18.98
CA THR A 263 -3.16 -5.07 18.58
C THR A 263 -3.80 -4.27 19.72
N TYR A 264 -4.22 -4.90 20.82
CA TYR A 264 -4.66 -4.20 22.03
C TYR A 264 -3.43 -3.68 22.79
N THR A 265 -2.47 -4.57 23.06
CA THR A 265 -1.18 -4.29 23.70
C THR A 265 -0.44 -3.18 22.97
N LEU A 266 -0.36 -3.24 21.64
CA LEU A 266 0.28 -2.21 20.79
C LEU A 266 -0.34 -0.83 21.01
N ILE A 267 -1.67 -0.71 20.95
CA ILE A 267 -2.38 0.57 21.12
C ILE A 267 -2.21 1.11 22.54
N HIS A 268 -2.35 0.24 23.55
CA HIS A 268 -2.19 0.63 24.95
C HIS A 268 -0.74 0.99 25.29
N LYS A 269 0.27 0.34 24.70
CA LYS A 269 1.69 0.72 24.84
C LYS A 269 1.95 2.11 24.27
N ILE A 270 1.43 2.41 23.08
CA ILE A 270 1.54 3.76 22.48
C ILE A 270 0.91 4.79 23.42
N ASN A 271 -0.30 4.53 23.92
CA ASN A 271 -0.96 5.43 24.87
C ASN A 271 -0.16 5.61 26.18
N TYR A 272 0.42 4.54 26.73
CA TYR A 272 1.26 4.61 27.92
C TYR A 272 2.55 5.40 27.66
N MET A 273 3.21 5.18 26.52
CA MET A 273 4.41 5.93 26.14
C MET A 273 4.15 7.44 26.01
N VAL A 274 3.02 7.84 25.44
CA VAL A 274 2.65 9.25 25.30
C VAL A 274 2.28 9.89 26.64
N ASN A 275 1.35 9.29 27.40
CA ASN A 275 0.82 9.92 28.62
C ASN A 275 1.71 9.76 29.87
N GLU A 276 2.38 8.61 30.04
CA GLU A 276 3.10 8.26 31.28
C GLU A 276 4.63 8.34 31.13
N LEU A 277 5.15 8.22 29.90
CA LEU A 277 6.60 8.32 29.60
C LEU A 277 6.98 9.58 28.81
N GLU A 278 6.02 10.48 28.60
CA GLU A 278 6.17 11.78 27.91
C GLU A 278 6.91 11.63 26.57
N VAL A 279 6.54 10.63 25.78
CA VAL A 279 7.04 10.44 24.42
C VAL A 279 6.24 11.31 23.46
N ASP A 280 6.92 12.14 22.69
CA ASP A 280 6.30 12.82 21.55
C ASP A 280 5.69 11.76 20.60
N PRO A 281 4.38 11.81 20.31
CA PRO A 281 3.74 10.88 19.40
C PRO A 281 4.43 10.77 18.02
N GLU A 282 5.03 11.87 17.52
CA GLU A 282 5.76 11.86 16.26
C GLU A 282 7.04 11.00 16.35
N GLY A 283 7.63 10.86 17.53
CA GLY A 283 8.77 9.99 17.82
C GLY A 283 8.42 8.49 17.89
N ILE A 284 7.18 8.08 17.60
CA ILE A 284 6.75 6.67 17.62
C ILE A 284 6.44 6.20 16.19
N MET A 285 7.19 5.19 15.71
CA MET A 285 6.95 4.55 14.42
C MET A 285 6.31 3.17 14.59
N VAL A 286 5.21 2.91 13.88
CA VAL A 286 4.55 1.60 13.83
C VAL A 286 4.60 1.03 12.40
N LEU A 287 5.30 -0.10 12.25
CA LEU A 287 5.49 -0.79 10.98
C LEU A 287 4.61 -2.04 10.88
N CYS A 288 3.83 -2.12 9.80
CA CYS A 288 2.91 -3.22 9.52
C CYS A 288 3.20 -3.91 8.18
N PHE A 289 2.79 -5.17 8.05
CA PHE A 289 2.90 -5.90 6.79
C PHE A 289 1.90 -5.42 5.70
N THR A 290 0.71 -4.93 6.09
CA THR A 290 -0.35 -4.55 5.12
C THR A 290 -0.99 -3.19 5.42
N ASN A 291 -1.51 -2.53 4.38
CA ASN A 291 -2.33 -1.31 4.53
C ASN A 291 -3.57 -1.56 5.41
N ALA A 292 -4.20 -2.73 5.31
CA ALA A 292 -5.35 -3.07 6.15
C ALA A 292 -5.00 -3.08 7.65
N ALA A 293 -3.79 -3.51 8.03
CA ALA A 293 -3.31 -3.42 9.41
C ALA A 293 -3.07 -1.96 9.83
N VAL A 294 -2.46 -1.15 8.95
CA VAL A 294 -2.29 0.31 9.16
C VAL A 294 -3.64 0.99 9.42
N ASP A 295 -4.65 0.73 8.59
CA ASP A 295 -5.99 1.30 8.72
C ASP A 295 -6.69 0.85 10.01
N VAL A 296 -6.52 -0.41 10.42
CA VAL A 296 -7.03 -0.93 11.70
C VAL A 296 -6.38 -0.24 12.89
N ILE A 297 -5.06 -0.05 12.88
CA ILE A 297 -4.33 0.63 13.96
C ILE A 297 -4.73 2.12 14.02
N LYS A 298 -4.71 2.84 12.89
CA LYS A 298 -5.13 4.25 12.84
C LYS A 298 -6.58 4.45 13.29
N LYS A 299 -7.49 3.57 12.89
CA LYS A 299 -8.89 3.59 13.34
C LYS A 299 -9.03 3.33 14.84
N ARG A 300 -8.21 2.43 15.41
CA ARG A 300 -8.19 2.16 16.86
C ARG A 300 -7.64 3.35 17.64
N LEU A 301 -6.53 3.95 17.21
CA LEU A 301 -6.00 5.19 17.81
C LEU A 301 -7.06 6.31 17.79
N TYR A 302 -7.72 6.51 16.65
CA TYR A 302 -8.78 7.52 16.51
C TYR A 302 -9.98 7.27 17.43
N GLN A 303 -10.35 6.00 17.64
CA GLN A 303 -11.39 5.63 18.59
C GLN A 303 -10.94 5.90 20.03
N PHE A 304 -9.69 5.56 20.38
CA PHE A 304 -9.10 5.86 21.68
C PHE A 304 -9.13 7.35 22.02
N VAL A 305 -8.79 8.21 21.05
CA VAL A 305 -8.90 9.68 21.18
C VAL A 305 -10.35 10.14 21.35
N LYS A 306 -11.31 9.52 20.64
CA LYS A 306 -12.74 9.80 20.84
C LYS A 306 -13.25 9.44 22.23
N ASP A 307 -12.69 8.38 22.81
CA ASP A 307 -13.06 7.86 24.12
C ASP A 307 -12.34 8.58 25.28
N GLY A 308 -11.53 9.61 24.97
CA GLY A 308 -10.97 10.57 25.93
C GLY A 308 -9.45 10.62 26.01
N ALA A 309 -8.71 9.81 25.23
CA ALA A 309 -7.25 9.83 25.22
C ALA A 309 -6.66 11.07 24.51
N ASP A 310 -5.36 11.32 24.69
CA ASP A 310 -4.66 12.47 24.10
C ASP A 310 -4.79 12.51 22.56
N ARG A 311 -5.20 13.66 22.04
CA ARG A 311 -5.29 13.95 20.60
C ARG A 311 -3.95 13.80 19.88
N GLY A 312 -2.84 13.97 20.59
CA GLY A 312 -1.48 13.74 20.09
C GLY A 312 -1.29 12.33 19.50
N LEU A 313 -2.04 11.33 19.97
CA LEU A 313 -2.02 9.95 19.42
C LEU A 313 -2.36 9.88 17.91
N MET A 314 -2.92 10.94 17.33
CA MET A 314 -3.17 11.03 15.89
C MET A 314 -1.94 11.39 15.05
N ASN A 315 -0.85 11.83 15.68
CA ASN A 315 0.41 12.14 15.02
C ASN A 315 1.38 10.94 14.98
N VAL A 316 1.05 9.82 15.66
CA VAL A 316 1.83 8.58 15.61
C VAL A 316 1.94 8.07 14.18
N ASP A 317 3.15 7.85 13.71
CA ASP A 317 3.38 7.45 12.33
C ASP A 317 3.20 5.93 12.16
N VAL A 318 2.12 5.55 11.49
CA VAL A 318 1.77 4.15 11.22
C VAL A 318 1.84 3.91 9.70
N ARG A 319 2.75 3.02 9.29
CA ARG A 319 3.09 2.74 7.88
C ARG A 319 3.21 1.26 7.59
N THR A 320 3.16 0.92 6.30
CA THR A 320 3.74 -0.37 5.86
C THR A 320 5.24 -0.26 5.71
N PHE A 321 5.95 -1.39 5.77
CA PHE A 321 7.39 -1.45 5.50
C PHE A 321 7.80 -0.77 4.18
N HIS A 322 7.06 -1.00 3.09
CA HIS A 322 7.32 -0.34 1.81
C HIS A 322 7.03 1.17 1.88
N SER A 323 5.94 1.59 2.53
CA SER A 323 5.63 3.02 2.73
C SER A 323 6.70 3.74 3.56
N PHE A 324 7.33 3.06 4.51
CA PHE A 324 8.47 3.57 5.28
C PHE A 324 9.75 3.65 4.41
N ALA A 325 10.07 2.61 3.64
CA ALA A 325 11.20 2.61 2.71
C ALA A 325 11.12 3.75 1.68
N TRP A 326 9.94 3.97 1.09
CA TRP A 326 9.69 5.07 0.15
C TRP A 326 9.79 6.45 0.80
N TRP A 327 9.24 6.62 2.01
CA TRP A 327 9.40 7.85 2.78
C TRP A 327 10.88 8.14 3.10
N LEU A 328 11.63 7.13 3.53
CA LEU A 328 13.05 7.27 3.84
C LEU A 328 13.88 7.68 2.62
N ILE A 329 13.60 7.12 1.44
CA ILE A 329 14.26 7.53 0.19
C ILE A 329 13.92 9.00 -0.14
N ASN A 330 12.68 9.44 0.08
CA ASN A 330 12.31 10.85 -0.11
C ASN A 330 13.07 11.77 0.85
N GLN A 331 13.11 11.46 2.15
CA GLN A 331 13.86 12.26 3.12
C GLN A 331 15.37 12.28 2.81
N ALA A 332 15.95 11.15 2.40
CA ALA A 332 17.35 11.08 2.00
C ALA A 332 17.66 11.95 0.77
N ASN A 333 16.73 12.06 -0.19
CA ASN A 333 16.85 12.97 -1.33
C ASN A 333 16.73 14.45 -0.89
N GLU A 334 15.77 14.78 -0.02
CA GLU A 334 15.58 16.15 0.51
C GLU A 334 16.78 16.63 1.35
N MET A 335 17.38 15.74 2.13
CA MET A 335 18.57 16.02 2.95
C MET A 335 19.89 15.88 2.17
N GLY A 336 19.84 15.52 0.88
CA GLY A 336 21.04 15.39 0.03
C GLY A 336 21.95 14.20 0.35
N TRP A 337 21.49 13.26 1.18
CA TRP A 337 22.16 11.98 1.45
C TRP A 337 22.14 11.05 0.22
N ALA A 338 21.09 11.19 -0.60
CA ALA A 338 20.88 10.45 -1.82
C ALA A 338 20.42 11.37 -2.96
N ASN A 339 20.51 10.85 -4.19
CA ASN A 339 19.83 11.43 -5.34
C ASN A 339 19.27 10.27 -6.18
N ILE A 340 18.24 9.62 -5.63
CA ILE A 340 17.57 8.46 -6.21
C ILE A 340 16.30 8.97 -6.92
N PRO A 341 16.24 8.96 -8.26
CA PRO A 341 15.01 9.28 -8.98
C PRO A 341 13.93 8.27 -8.60
N LEU A 342 12.80 8.72 -8.09
CA LEU A 342 11.69 7.84 -7.72
C LEU A 342 11.15 7.04 -8.92
N SER A 343 11.32 7.57 -10.14
CA SER A 343 11.01 6.90 -11.41
C SER A 343 11.97 5.79 -11.81
N SER A 344 13.11 5.61 -11.13
CA SER A 344 14.06 4.52 -11.39
C SER A 344 13.92 3.33 -10.43
N LEU A 345 12.88 3.32 -9.59
CA LEU A 345 12.54 2.20 -8.70
C LEU A 345 11.51 1.31 -9.41
N ASN A 346 11.99 0.26 -10.09
CA ASN A 346 11.18 -0.56 -10.99
C ASN A 346 10.42 -1.69 -10.27
N ASN A 347 10.79 -2.00 -9.03
CA ASN A 347 10.11 -2.99 -8.19
C ASN A 347 10.24 -2.65 -6.70
N TYR A 348 9.47 -3.36 -5.87
CA TYR A 348 9.44 -3.15 -4.42
C TYR A 348 10.76 -3.49 -3.71
N ASP A 349 11.50 -4.49 -4.20
CA ASP A 349 12.75 -4.94 -3.57
C ASP A 349 13.89 -3.94 -3.78
N GLU A 350 13.95 -3.26 -4.93
CA GLU A 350 14.86 -2.14 -5.16
C GLU A 350 14.67 -1.03 -4.13
N SER A 351 13.42 -0.67 -3.79
CA SER A 351 13.19 0.39 -2.79
C SER A 351 13.59 -0.05 -1.38
N LEU A 352 13.35 -1.31 -1.00
CA LEU A 352 13.82 -1.88 0.27
C LEU A 352 15.35 -1.91 0.35
N ASN A 353 16.04 -2.30 -0.72
CA ASN A 353 17.50 -2.36 -0.78
C ASN A 353 18.13 -0.96 -0.71
N LYS A 354 17.56 0.03 -1.41
CA LYS A 354 18.01 1.43 -1.32
C LYS A 354 17.77 2.03 0.07
N ALA A 355 16.60 1.79 0.66
CA ALA A 355 16.33 2.19 2.04
C ALA A 355 17.28 1.51 3.05
N SER A 356 17.57 0.22 2.89
CA SER A 356 18.56 -0.51 3.71
C SER A 356 19.96 0.10 3.64
N HIS A 357 20.37 0.57 2.45
CA HIS A 357 21.64 1.27 2.27
C HIS A 357 21.64 2.62 3.00
N ILE A 358 20.58 3.43 2.87
CA ILE A 358 20.42 4.70 3.60
C ILE A 358 20.48 4.48 5.12
N ILE A 359 19.80 3.47 5.66
CA ILE A 359 19.88 3.10 7.08
C ILE A 359 21.31 2.76 7.49
N SER A 360 22.06 2.07 6.63
CA SER A 360 23.43 1.65 6.92
C SER A 360 24.44 2.81 6.86
N THR A 361 24.22 3.82 6.01
CA THR A 361 25.15 4.96 5.85
C THR A 361 24.80 6.17 6.71
N HIS A 362 23.51 6.45 6.93
CA HIS A 362 22.99 7.62 7.67
C HIS A 362 22.23 7.24 8.95
N SER A 363 22.57 6.08 9.55
CA SER A 363 21.87 5.51 10.71
C SER A 363 21.56 6.53 11.82
N LYS A 364 22.55 7.35 12.22
CA LYS A 364 22.38 8.36 13.27
C LYS A 364 21.37 9.44 12.88
N ASP A 365 21.45 9.95 11.65
CA ASP A 365 20.59 11.03 11.20
C ASP A 365 19.15 10.57 10.95
N VAL A 366 18.98 9.30 10.55
CA VAL A 366 17.65 8.67 10.36
C VAL A 366 16.96 8.36 11.69
N PHE A 367 17.73 7.93 12.71
CA PHE A 367 17.20 7.42 13.99
C PHE A 367 17.32 8.40 15.18
N ASN A 368 17.84 9.61 14.99
CA ASN A 368 18.04 10.58 16.09
C ASN A 368 16.76 11.09 16.77
N TRP A 369 15.63 11.08 16.04
CA TRP A 369 14.35 11.67 16.48
C TRP A 369 13.29 10.62 16.83
N TRP A 370 13.54 9.35 16.52
CA TRP A 370 12.66 8.25 16.88
C TRP A 370 12.94 7.81 18.32
N GLU A 371 11.92 7.83 19.16
CA GLU A 371 11.99 7.32 20.53
C GLU A 371 11.79 5.80 20.58
N HIS A 372 10.82 5.28 19.82
CA HIS A 372 10.45 3.85 19.82
C HIS A 372 9.89 3.38 18.47
N PHE A 373 10.30 2.18 18.03
CA PHE A 373 9.71 1.44 16.90
C PHE A 373 8.83 0.29 17.40
N ILE A 374 7.66 0.10 16.79
CA ILE A 374 6.83 -1.09 16.97
C ILE A 374 6.70 -1.81 15.62
N VAL A 375 6.99 -3.11 15.58
CA VAL A 375 6.92 -3.93 14.36
C VAL A 375 5.89 -5.04 14.56
N ASP A 376 4.84 -5.07 13.74
CA ASP A 376 3.75 -6.06 13.84
C ASP A 376 3.79 -7.13 12.73
N GLU A 377 3.19 -8.28 13.02
CA GLU A 377 3.09 -9.47 12.15
C GLU A 377 4.43 -9.99 11.58
N VAL A 378 5.51 -10.04 12.38
CA VAL A 378 6.84 -10.43 11.86
C VAL A 378 6.97 -11.86 11.32
N GLN A 379 5.98 -12.72 11.57
CA GLN A 379 5.82 -14.03 10.92
C GLN A 379 5.58 -13.98 9.41
N ASP A 380 5.30 -12.79 8.84
CA ASP A 380 5.10 -12.59 7.40
C ASP A 380 6.34 -12.02 6.70
N LEU A 381 7.45 -11.87 7.43
CA LEU A 381 8.71 -11.34 6.90
C LEU A 381 9.58 -12.46 6.32
N THR A 382 9.78 -12.40 5.01
CA THR A 382 10.75 -13.25 4.28
C THR A 382 11.68 -12.41 3.40
N ASN A 383 12.77 -13.03 2.93
CA ASN A 383 13.65 -12.50 1.89
C ASN A 383 14.11 -11.05 2.11
N THR A 384 13.95 -10.18 1.11
CA THR A 384 14.39 -8.77 1.12
C THR A 384 13.70 -7.96 2.23
N LEU A 385 12.44 -8.25 2.52
CA LEU A 385 11.67 -7.56 3.54
C LEU A 385 12.16 -7.90 4.96
N ALA A 386 12.44 -9.18 5.22
CA ALA A 386 13.06 -9.62 6.47
C ALA A 386 14.41 -8.94 6.70
N ARG A 387 15.27 -8.88 5.67
CA ARG A 387 16.59 -8.21 5.74
C ARG A 387 16.47 -6.71 6.03
N PHE A 388 15.50 -6.02 5.41
CA PHE A 388 15.25 -4.60 5.66
C PHE A 388 14.86 -4.36 7.13
N VAL A 389 13.95 -5.17 7.68
CA VAL A 389 13.53 -5.07 9.09
C VAL A 389 14.69 -5.40 10.05
N LEU A 390 15.56 -6.37 9.72
CA LEU A 390 16.77 -6.64 10.51
C LEU A 390 17.76 -5.46 10.51
N LYS A 391 17.85 -4.68 9.42
CA LYS A 391 18.66 -3.43 9.39
C LYS A 391 18.00 -2.31 10.21
N ILE A 392 16.66 -2.21 10.25
CA ILE A 392 15.93 -1.29 11.15
C ILE A 392 16.20 -1.63 12.61
N ILE A 393 15.99 -2.88 13.02
CA ILE A 393 16.22 -3.33 14.40
C ILE A 393 17.66 -3.06 14.83
N HIS A 394 18.64 -3.41 13.99
CA HIS A 394 20.05 -3.12 14.25
C HIS A 394 20.35 -1.61 14.40
N ALA A 395 19.73 -0.77 13.58
CA ALA A 395 19.88 0.68 13.69
C ALA A 395 19.25 1.22 14.98
N CYS A 396 18.09 0.73 15.41
CA CYS A 396 17.48 1.14 16.68
C CYS A 396 18.39 0.83 17.88
N LEU A 397 18.94 -0.39 17.93
CA LEU A 397 19.90 -0.82 18.96
C LEU A 397 21.13 0.09 19.04
N ASN A 398 21.69 0.46 17.89
CA ASN A 398 22.90 1.29 17.81
C ASN A 398 22.67 2.78 18.14
N ASN A 399 21.42 3.26 18.08
CA ASN A 399 21.07 4.67 18.28
C ASN A 399 20.25 4.93 19.56
N ASN A 400 20.14 3.95 20.46
CA ASN A 400 19.35 4.05 21.69
C ASN A 400 17.89 4.46 21.41
N CYS A 401 17.25 3.75 20.48
CA CYS A 401 15.84 3.86 20.12
C CYS A 401 15.16 2.53 20.48
N GLY A 402 14.09 2.55 21.28
CA GLY A 402 13.45 1.31 21.75
C GLY A 402 12.77 0.54 20.62
N VAL A 403 12.56 -0.77 20.81
CA VAL A 403 11.92 -1.63 19.80
C VAL A 403 11.01 -2.67 20.43
N THR A 404 9.73 -2.66 20.07
CA THR A 404 8.79 -3.75 20.36
C THR A 404 8.48 -4.53 19.08
N VAL A 405 8.72 -5.84 19.10
CA VAL A 405 8.46 -6.75 17.98
C VAL A 405 7.32 -7.69 18.35
N PHE A 406 6.27 -7.73 17.54
CA PHE A 406 5.11 -8.62 17.72
C PHE A 406 5.07 -9.70 16.63
N GLY A 407 4.98 -10.96 17.06
CA GLY A 407 4.98 -12.14 16.19
C GLY A 407 3.93 -13.20 16.52
N ASP A 408 3.84 -14.23 15.69
CA ASP A 408 3.34 -15.57 16.01
C ASP A 408 3.99 -16.57 15.06
N ALA A 409 5.09 -17.19 15.48
CA ALA A 409 5.88 -18.09 14.63
C ALA A 409 5.05 -19.26 14.05
N CYS A 410 4.01 -19.69 14.75
CA CYS A 410 3.10 -20.75 14.28
C CYS A 410 2.19 -20.30 13.12
N GLN A 411 2.07 -18.99 12.84
CA GLN A 411 1.34 -18.46 11.68
C GLN A 411 2.25 -18.12 10.49
N ALA A 412 3.55 -18.43 10.54
CA ALA A 412 4.49 -18.21 9.43
C ALA A 412 4.20 -19.16 8.25
N ILE A 413 3.30 -18.76 7.35
CA ILE A 413 2.84 -19.57 6.20
C ILE A 413 3.19 -18.96 4.84
N TYR A 414 4.07 -17.95 4.79
CA TYR A 414 4.63 -17.41 3.55
C TYR A 414 6.06 -17.91 3.24
N ASP A 415 6.62 -18.78 4.09
CA ASP A 415 7.93 -19.44 3.87
C ASP A 415 8.00 -20.23 2.54
N TYR A 416 6.85 -20.57 1.92
CA TYR A 416 6.80 -21.17 0.57
C TYR A 416 7.32 -20.25 -0.55
N GLN A 417 7.52 -18.95 -0.27
CA GLN A 417 8.10 -17.97 -1.21
C GLN A 417 9.64 -17.96 -1.18
N CYS A 418 10.25 -18.84 -0.39
CA CYS A 418 11.70 -18.98 -0.26
C CYS A 418 12.18 -20.17 -1.11
N ASP A 419 12.36 -19.90 -2.41
CA ASP A 419 12.65 -20.92 -3.42
C ASP A 419 14.10 -21.46 -3.38
N ASN A 420 15.06 -20.69 -2.85
CA ASN A 420 16.51 -20.98 -2.92
C ASN A 420 17.16 -21.06 -1.52
N GLU A 421 18.34 -21.69 -1.41
CA GLU A 421 19.13 -21.73 -0.16
C GLU A 421 19.60 -20.35 0.34
N SER A 422 19.64 -19.34 -0.55
CA SER A 422 19.94 -17.95 -0.22
C SER A 422 18.70 -17.12 0.18
N SER A 423 17.51 -17.70 0.15
CA SER A 423 16.27 -17.07 0.65
C SER A 423 16.27 -17.00 2.18
N MET A 424 15.68 -15.96 2.75
CA MET A 424 15.52 -15.83 4.21
C MET A 424 14.10 -16.20 4.63
N ARG A 425 13.96 -17.29 5.38
CA ARG A 425 12.70 -17.79 5.94
C ARG A 425 12.38 -17.10 7.27
N SER A 426 11.12 -17.18 7.69
CA SER A 426 10.63 -16.57 8.93
C SER A 426 11.40 -17.07 10.16
N ILE A 427 11.74 -18.36 10.24
CA ILE A 427 12.51 -18.90 11.38
C ILE A 427 13.95 -18.37 11.45
N GLU A 428 14.57 -18.08 10.31
CA GLU A 428 15.90 -17.47 10.23
C GLU A 428 15.84 -16.00 10.61
N PHE A 429 14.78 -15.28 10.23
CA PHE A 429 14.50 -13.94 10.72
C PHE A 429 14.34 -13.91 12.25
N TYR A 430 13.52 -14.79 12.85
CA TYR A 430 13.36 -14.85 14.31
C TYR A 430 14.70 -15.15 15.01
N LYS A 431 15.50 -16.09 14.48
CA LYS A 431 16.87 -16.37 14.96
C LYS A 431 17.75 -15.13 14.90
N ALA A 432 17.71 -14.38 13.80
CA ALA A 432 18.48 -13.15 13.63
C ALA A 432 18.04 -12.02 14.58
N VAL A 433 16.74 -11.86 14.86
CA VAL A 433 16.24 -10.89 15.86
C VAL A 433 16.75 -11.24 17.26
N CYS A 434 16.61 -12.51 17.69
CA CYS A 434 17.12 -12.97 18.98
C CYS A 434 18.65 -12.77 19.11
N ASN A 435 19.40 -12.99 18.04
CA ASN A 435 20.84 -12.73 18.00
C ASN A 435 21.20 -11.25 18.15
N GLN A 436 20.45 -10.34 17.53
CA GLN A 436 20.69 -8.89 17.66
C GLN A 436 20.30 -8.37 19.05
N PHE A 437 19.20 -8.87 19.60
CA PHE A 437 18.71 -8.49 20.93
C PHE A 437 19.55 -9.08 22.07
N GLY A 438 20.02 -10.32 21.95
CA GLY A 438 20.79 -11.00 22.99
C GLY A 438 20.10 -10.97 24.35
N ASN A 439 20.86 -10.70 25.41
CA ASN A 439 20.33 -10.58 26.78
C ASN A 439 19.73 -9.19 27.10
N ASN A 440 19.71 -8.26 26.13
CA ASN A 440 19.25 -6.88 26.36
C ASN A 440 17.74 -6.69 26.14
N ALA A 441 17.03 -7.74 25.70
CA ALA A 441 15.60 -7.69 25.43
C ALA A 441 14.79 -8.61 26.36
N ARG A 442 13.52 -8.27 26.56
CA ARG A 442 12.53 -9.19 27.13
C ARG A 442 11.93 -10.06 26.03
N TYR A 443 11.89 -11.36 26.25
CA TYR A 443 11.24 -12.32 25.34
C TYR A 443 9.97 -12.85 26.03
N ILE A 444 8.80 -12.54 25.48
CA ILE A 444 7.51 -12.72 26.14
C ILE A 444 6.56 -13.57 25.29
N PHE A 445 5.95 -14.58 25.90
CA PHE A 445 4.78 -15.28 25.39
C PHE A 445 3.51 -14.78 26.09
N PHE A 446 2.48 -14.48 25.31
CA PHE A 446 1.12 -14.31 25.83
C PHE A 446 0.39 -15.66 25.90
N THR A 447 -0.16 -15.96 27.08
CA THR A 447 -0.85 -17.23 27.40
C THR A 447 -2.36 -17.16 27.22
N GLU A 448 -2.97 -15.99 27.49
CA GLU A 448 -4.42 -15.82 27.44
C GLU A 448 -4.91 -15.53 26.02
N ASN A 449 -5.95 -16.26 25.59
CA ASN A 449 -6.62 -16.06 24.31
C ASN A 449 -8.05 -15.58 24.56
N HIS A 450 -8.37 -14.35 24.14
CA HIS A 450 -9.67 -13.72 24.38
C HIS A 450 -10.62 -13.83 23.17
N ARG A 451 -10.21 -14.55 22.11
CA ARG A 451 -10.96 -14.66 20.83
C ARG A 451 -11.75 -15.96 20.71
N GLN A 452 -11.15 -17.08 21.13
CA GLN A 452 -11.71 -18.42 20.95
C GLN A 452 -12.49 -18.88 22.20
N THR A 453 -13.37 -19.87 22.05
CA THR A 453 -13.97 -20.57 23.20
C THR A 453 -12.93 -21.38 23.96
N ASN A 454 -13.09 -21.55 25.28
CA ASN A 454 -12.17 -22.32 26.13
C ASN A 454 -11.88 -23.73 25.58
N ASP A 455 -12.89 -24.37 25.00
CA ASP A 455 -12.78 -25.66 24.32
C ASP A 455 -11.78 -25.62 23.15
N LEU A 456 -11.87 -24.63 22.27
CA LEU A 456 -10.92 -24.45 21.16
C LEU A 456 -9.53 -24.05 21.67
N ILE A 457 -9.44 -23.13 22.64
CA ILE A 457 -8.17 -22.66 23.24
C ILE A 457 -7.34 -23.85 23.74
N SER A 458 -7.97 -24.74 24.53
CA SER A 458 -7.29 -25.91 25.10
C SER A 458 -6.62 -26.81 24.05
N LYS A 459 -7.14 -26.83 22.82
CA LYS A 459 -6.62 -27.65 21.71
C LYS A 459 -5.61 -26.88 20.85
N THR A 460 -5.90 -25.61 20.53
CA THR A 460 -5.00 -24.79 19.72
C THR A 460 -3.70 -24.46 20.44
N VAL A 461 -3.70 -24.31 21.77
CA VAL A 461 -2.48 -24.16 22.59
C VAL A 461 -1.60 -25.41 22.54
N VAL A 462 -2.17 -26.62 22.61
CA VAL A 462 -1.39 -27.87 22.52
C VAL A 462 -0.72 -27.99 21.14
N LEU A 463 -1.46 -27.72 20.06
CA LEU A 463 -0.90 -27.70 18.71
C LEU A 463 0.20 -26.62 18.56
N ARG A 464 -0.03 -25.41 19.08
CA ARG A 464 0.97 -24.32 19.08
C ARG A 464 2.26 -24.76 19.74
N ASN A 465 2.17 -25.31 20.94
CA ASN A 465 3.32 -25.76 21.73
C ASN A 465 4.08 -26.89 21.03
N ALA A 466 3.38 -27.81 20.35
CA ALA A 466 4.02 -28.84 19.54
C ALA A 466 4.79 -28.26 18.35
N ILE A 467 4.23 -27.26 17.66
CA ILE A 467 4.88 -26.56 16.54
C ILE A 467 6.13 -25.80 17.02
N LEU A 468 6.05 -25.04 18.12
CA LEU A 468 7.19 -24.29 18.68
C LEU A 468 8.32 -25.19 19.21
N LYS A 469 8.01 -26.45 19.58
CA LYS A 469 8.99 -27.47 19.96
C LYS A 469 9.55 -28.27 18.78
N ASP A 470 9.08 -27.99 17.56
CA ASP A 470 9.43 -28.71 16.33
C ASP A 470 9.23 -30.25 16.37
N ASN A 471 8.36 -30.72 17.26
CA ASN A 471 8.11 -32.15 17.50
C ASN A 471 6.94 -32.68 16.65
N ILE A 472 7.25 -33.37 15.55
CA ILE A 472 6.25 -33.98 14.65
C ILE A 472 5.28 -34.92 15.38
N ALA A 473 5.74 -35.71 16.35
CA ALA A 473 4.87 -36.67 17.05
C ALA A 473 3.80 -35.94 17.87
N ASP A 474 4.20 -34.89 18.61
CA ASP A 474 3.28 -34.05 19.36
C ASP A 474 2.33 -33.29 18.41
N MET A 475 2.82 -32.81 17.25
CA MET A 475 1.99 -32.15 16.25
C MET A 475 0.92 -33.11 15.70
N LYS A 476 1.28 -34.35 15.33
CA LYS A 476 0.32 -35.37 14.87
C LYS A 476 -0.73 -35.69 15.94
N ASN A 477 -0.31 -35.87 17.19
CA ASN A 477 -1.21 -36.13 18.32
C ASN A 477 -2.17 -34.96 18.57
N ALA A 478 -1.69 -33.72 18.45
CA ALA A 478 -2.52 -32.52 18.58
C ALA A 478 -3.55 -32.40 17.46
N VAL A 479 -3.17 -32.70 16.21
CA VAL A 479 -4.09 -32.72 15.06
C VAL A 479 -5.15 -33.82 15.24
N LEU A 480 -4.77 -35.05 15.65
CA LEU A 480 -5.71 -36.13 15.98
C LEU A 480 -6.73 -35.67 17.02
N SER A 481 -6.24 -35.15 18.15
CA SER A 481 -7.09 -34.66 19.26
C SER A 481 -8.08 -33.58 18.82
N ILE A 482 -7.66 -32.66 17.93
CA ILE A 482 -8.57 -31.68 17.32
C ILE A 482 -9.62 -32.41 16.47
N MET A 483 -9.20 -33.25 15.52
CA MET A 483 -10.09 -33.88 14.54
C MET A 483 -11.11 -34.85 15.15
N ASP A 484 -10.74 -35.58 16.19
CA ASP A 484 -11.64 -36.52 16.90
C ASP A 484 -12.66 -35.79 17.78
N SER A 485 -12.37 -34.53 18.17
CA SER A 485 -13.23 -33.73 19.05
C SER A 485 -14.30 -32.89 18.34
N ILE A 486 -14.20 -32.71 17.01
CA ILE A 486 -15.06 -31.83 16.23
C ILE A 486 -16.12 -32.60 15.44
N GLU A 487 -17.31 -32.01 15.29
CA GLU A 487 -18.40 -32.59 14.50
C GLU A 487 -17.99 -32.75 13.03
N GLU A 488 -18.12 -33.96 12.47
CA GLU A 488 -18.05 -34.17 11.02
C GLU A 488 -19.43 -33.93 10.38
N VAL A 489 -19.54 -32.83 9.64
CA VAL A 489 -20.76 -32.41 8.96
C VAL A 489 -20.95 -33.23 7.69
N SER A 490 -22.15 -33.75 7.47
CA SER A 490 -22.45 -34.47 6.21
C SER A 490 -22.43 -33.53 5.01
N GLU A 491 -22.02 -34.03 3.85
CA GLU A 491 -22.06 -33.31 2.56
C GLU A 491 -23.45 -32.69 2.32
N LYS A 492 -24.52 -33.45 2.59
CA LYS A 492 -25.91 -32.98 2.46
C LYS A 492 -26.24 -31.85 3.45
N SER A 493 -25.70 -31.88 4.66
CA SER A 493 -25.89 -30.80 5.65
C SER A 493 -25.19 -29.51 5.23
N LEU A 494 -24.01 -29.63 4.60
CA LEU A 494 -23.21 -28.52 4.10
C LEU A 494 -24.01 -27.65 3.11
N TYR A 495 -24.71 -28.27 2.15
CA TYR A 495 -25.54 -27.54 1.18
C TYR A 495 -26.81 -26.94 1.78
N ASN A 496 -27.47 -27.64 2.71
CA ASN A 496 -28.81 -27.27 3.19
C ASN A 496 -28.81 -26.36 4.43
N ARG A 497 -27.74 -26.36 5.24
CA ARG A 497 -27.69 -25.69 6.56
C ARG A 497 -26.31 -25.16 6.95
N PHE A 498 -25.55 -24.61 6.00
CA PHE A 498 -24.46 -23.73 6.42
C PHE A 498 -25.05 -22.43 6.98
N GLU A 499 -24.80 -22.13 8.25
CA GLU A 499 -25.24 -20.91 8.93
C GLU A 499 -24.56 -19.67 8.31
N ASN A 500 -25.19 -18.50 8.42
CA ASN A 500 -24.85 -17.36 7.57
C ASN A 500 -23.50 -16.69 7.86
N GLU A 501 -22.79 -17.07 8.93
CA GLU A 501 -21.56 -16.43 9.44
C GLU A 501 -20.37 -17.39 9.56
N GLY A 502 -20.32 -18.41 8.69
CA GLY A 502 -19.22 -19.38 8.62
C GLY A 502 -18.28 -19.22 7.42
N ALA A 503 -17.09 -19.80 7.55
CA ALA A 503 -16.19 -20.06 6.42
C ALA A 503 -15.83 -21.55 6.27
N ILE A 504 -15.71 -22.01 5.03
CA ILE A 504 -15.15 -23.32 4.67
C ILE A 504 -13.73 -23.09 4.18
N LEU A 505 -12.76 -23.69 4.88
CA LEU A 505 -11.33 -23.49 4.64
C LEU A 505 -10.69 -24.74 4.03
N LEU A 506 -10.12 -24.56 2.83
CA LEU A 506 -9.52 -25.60 2.01
C LEU A 506 -8.01 -25.37 1.85
N ARG A 507 -7.24 -26.42 1.53
CA ARG A 507 -5.77 -26.32 1.50
C ARG A 507 -5.27 -25.46 0.32
N ASN A 508 -5.94 -25.46 -0.83
CA ASN A 508 -5.50 -24.76 -2.02
C ASN A 508 -6.64 -24.18 -2.90
N ASN A 509 -6.29 -23.32 -3.87
CA ASN A 509 -7.28 -22.71 -4.78
C ASN A 509 -8.04 -23.75 -5.60
N GLY A 510 -7.38 -24.79 -6.11
CA GLY A 510 -8.01 -25.83 -6.93
C GLY A 510 -9.20 -26.49 -6.21
N GLN A 511 -8.98 -26.91 -4.96
CA GLN A 511 -10.04 -27.41 -4.07
C GLN A 511 -11.13 -26.35 -3.82
N THR A 512 -10.72 -25.10 -3.60
CA THR A 512 -11.63 -23.96 -3.33
C THR A 512 -12.57 -23.71 -4.52
N LEU A 513 -12.05 -23.75 -5.75
CA LEU A 513 -12.83 -23.64 -6.99
C LEU A 513 -13.71 -24.88 -7.22
N LEU A 514 -13.21 -26.07 -6.93
CA LEU A 514 -13.96 -27.32 -7.10
C LEU A 514 -15.19 -27.37 -6.19
N LEU A 515 -15.03 -27.04 -4.90
CA LEU A 515 -16.16 -26.94 -3.97
C LEU A 515 -17.13 -25.84 -4.38
N SER A 516 -16.61 -24.68 -4.82
CA SER A 516 -17.44 -23.58 -5.32
C SER A 516 -18.30 -23.98 -6.52
N SER A 517 -17.74 -24.72 -7.49
CA SER A 517 -18.50 -25.20 -8.64
C SER A 517 -19.62 -26.17 -8.25
N ASP A 518 -19.33 -27.12 -7.36
CA ASP A 518 -20.33 -28.07 -6.86
C ASP A 518 -21.44 -27.35 -6.05
N PHE A 519 -21.09 -26.33 -5.26
CA PHE A 519 -22.06 -25.47 -4.57
C PHE A 519 -22.98 -24.73 -5.56
N ARG A 520 -22.41 -24.08 -6.59
CA ARG A 520 -23.22 -23.35 -7.60
C ARG A 520 -24.14 -24.31 -8.37
N LYS A 521 -23.66 -25.49 -8.76
CA LYS A 521 -24.48 -26.54 -9.41
C LYS A 521 -25.68 -27.00 -8.57
N ARG A 522 -25.58 -26.88 -7.25
CA ARG A 522 -26.64 -27.24 -6.29
C ARG A 522 -27.46 -26.03 -5.81
N GLY A 523 -27.27 -24.86 -6.41
CA GLY A 523 -28.00 -23.63 -6.04
C GLY A 523 -27.58 -23.03 -4.69
N VAL A 524 -26.40 -23.38 -4.16
CA VAL A 524 -25.92 -22.89 -2.87
C VAL A 524 -25.17 -21.58 -3.06
N GLU A 525 -25.81 -20.47 -2.66
CA GLU A 525 -25.19 -19.15 -2.61
C GLU A 525 -24.00 -19.13 -1.64
N HIS A 526 -22.88 -18.56 -2.10
CA HIS A 526 -21.65 -18.42 -1.33
C HIS A 526 -20.69 -17.41 -1.98
N THR A 527 -19.83 -16.82 -1.13
CA THR A 527 -18.78 -15.88 -1.52
C THR A 527 -17.45 -16.62 -1.69
N LEU A 528 -16.78 -16.46 -2.84
CA LEU A 528 -15.50 -17.10 -3.12
C LEU A 528 -14.33 -16.15 -2.86
N ASN A 529 -13.51 -16.45 -1.85
CA ASN A 529 -12.37 -15.62 -1.44
C ASN A 529 -11.10 -15.98 -2.24
N LEU A 530 -11.13 -15.78 -3.57
CA LEU A 530 -10.06 -16.19 -4.49
C LEU A 530 -9.38 -15.07 -5.30
N SER A 531 -9.78 -13.81 -5.16
CA SER A 531 -8.99 -12.69 -5.67
C SER A 531 -8.02 -12.18 -4.60
N LYS A 532 -6.98 -11.44 -5.02
CA LYS A 532 -6.37 -10.45 -4.13
C LYS A 532 -7.42 -9.34 -3.98
N LYS A 533 -8.07 -9.21 -2.81
CA LYS A 533 -8.86 -8.00 -2.52
C LYS A 533 -7.94 -6.78 -2.68
N PHE A 534 -8.50 -5.63 -3.04
CA PHE A 534 -7.82 -4.39 -3.44
C PHE A 534 -7.34 -4.28 -4.89
N ASP A 535 -8.14 -4.80 -5.83
CA ASP A 535 -8.48 -3.92 -6.95
C ASP A 535 -9.65 -3.03 -6.52
N LYS A 536 -9.56 -1.72 -6.80
CA LYS A 536 -10.55 -0.72 -6.36
C LYS A 536 -11.78 -0.68 -7.28
N ASN A 537 -12.37 -1.86 -7.54
CA ASN A 537 -13.44 -2.05 -8.50
C ASN A 537 -14.61 -1.08 -8.26
N TYR A 538 -15.01 -0.36 -9.30
CA TYR A 538 -16.07 0.63 -9.22
C TYR A 538 -17.44 -0.03 -9.04
N ALA A 539 -18.28 0.58 -8.21
CA ALA A 539 -19.64 0.12 -7.97
C ALA A 539 -20.45 0.15 -9.29
N PRO A 540 -21.18 -0.93 -9.65
CA PRO A 540 -21.78 -1.07 -10.98
C PRO A 540 -22.82 0.01 -11.32
N TRP A 541 -23.39 0.69 -10.32
CA TRP A 541 -24.34 1.80 -10.52
C TRP A 541 -23.73 2.96 -11.33
N ILE A 542 -22.40 3.14 -11.30
CA ILE A 542 -21.72 4.20 -12.05
C ILE A 542 -21.94 4.00 -13.56
N ALA A 543 -21.82 2.76 -14.05
CA ALA A 543 -22.10 2.44 -15.44
C ALA A 543 -23.60 2.34 -15.76
N ASP A 544 -24.45 1.96 -14.79
CA ASP A 544 -25.92 2.06 -14.95
C ASP A 544 -26.36 3.52 -15.24
N VAL A 545 -25.72 4.50 -14.59
CA VAL A 545 -26.10 5.92 -14.72
C VAL A 545 -25.39 6.62 -15.89
N PHE A 546 -24.10 6.35 -16.12
CA PHE A 546 -23.25 7.22 -16.96
C PHE A 546 -22.81 6.65 -18.32
N ALA A 547 -22.90 5.33 -18.57
CA ALA A 547 -22.41 4.77 -19.83
C ALA A 547 -23.20 5.31 -21.05
N ASP A 548 -24.53 5.30 -20.96
CA ASP A 548 -25.45 5.76 -22.01
C ASP A 548 -25.84 7.24 -21.88
N TYR A 549 -25.20 8.02 -21.01
CA TYR A 549 -25.59 9.40 -20.71
C TYR A 549 -24.97 10.41 -21.68
N SER A 550 -25.77 10.97 -22.59
CA SER A 550 -25.27 11.80 -23.70
C SER A 550 -24.86 13.24 -23.36
N ASN A 551 -25.29 13.79 -22.20
CA ASN A 551 -25.10 15.20 -21.89
C ASN A 551 -23.82 15.42 -21.07
N SER A 552 -23.16 16.58 -21.25
CA SER A 552 -21.98 16.94 -20.45
C SER A 552 -22.31 17.20 -18.98
N LEU A 553 -23.46 17.83 -18.70
CA LEU A 553 -23.92 18.15 -17.35
C LEU A 553 -25.04 17.20 -16.91
N ILE A 554 -25.00 16.74 -15.65
CA ILE A 554 -26.08 16.02 -14.98
C ILE A 554 -26.55 16.81 -13.75
N ASP A 555 -27.87 16.87 -13.53
CA ASP A 555 -28.48 17.44 -12.32
C ASP A 555 -29.04 16.35 -11.38
N TYR A 556 -29.39 16.74 -10.15
CA TYR A 556 -29.92 15.81 -9.14
C TYR A 556 -31.12 15.01 -9.62
N ASN A 557 -32.10 15.68 -10.25
CA ASN A 557 -33.34 15.03 -10.67
C ASN A 557 -33.06 14.00 -11.77
N ARG A 558 -32.17 14.33 -12.72
CA ARG A 558 -31.78 13.42 -13.78
C ARG A 558 -30.96 12.24 -13.24
N PHE A 559 -30.06 12.50 -12.29
CA PHE A 559 -29.29 11.48 -11.60
C PHE A 559 -30.19 10.50 -10.82
N GLU A 560 -31.13 11.01 -10.03
CA GLU A 560 -32.08 10.20 -9.26
C GLU A 560 -32.93 9.30 -10.16
N ASN A 561 -33.49 9.84 -11.26
CA ASN A 561 -34.27 9.06 -12.23
C ASN A 561 -33.47 7.95 -12.92
N LEU A 562 -32.17 8.15 -13.15
CA LEU A 562 -31.29 7.11 -13.71
C LEU A 562 -30.93 6.07 -12.64
N LEU A 563 -30.60 6.49 -11.42
CA LEU A 563 -30.20 5.61 -10.33
C LEU A 563 -31.35 4.71 -9.85
N ILE A 564 -32.62 5.14 -9.94
CA ILE A 564 -33.80 4.31 -9.61
C ILE A 564 -33.82 2.98 -10.40
N ASN A 565 -33.26 2.96 -11.61
CA ASN A 565 -33.20 1.77 -12.48
C ASN A 565 -31.87 0.99 -12.36
N SER A 566 -31.00 1.38 -11.41
CA SER A 566 -29.70 0.76 -11.17
C SER A 566 -29.73 -0.23 -9.99
N ASN A 567 -28.72 -1.11 -9.90
CA ASN A 567 -28.52 -1.98 -8.72
C ASN A 567 -27.70 -1.27 -7.63
N ALA A 568 -27.99 -0.01 -7.31
CA ALA A 568 -27.25 0.78 -6.31
C ALA A 568 -27.55 0.34 -4.86
N ASP A 569 -26.50 0.18 -4.05
CA ASP A 569 -26.61 -0.11 -2.61
C ASP A 569 -27.02 1.11 -1.76
N TYR A 570 -26.97 2.31 -2.34
CA TYR A 570 -27.23 3.59 -1.66
C TYR A 570 -28.25 4.41 -2.46
N SER A 571 -29.13 5.12 -1.75
CA SER A 571 -30.13 5.99 -2.37
C SER A 571 -29.50 7.24 -3.01
N ALA A 572 -30.15 7.80 -4.03
CA ALA A 572 -29.66 8.98 -4.75
C ALA A 572 -29.27 10.17 -3.84
N PRO A 573 -30.04 10.54 -2.78
CA PRO A 573 -29.62 11.60 -1.86
C PRO A 573 -28.28 11.34 -1.17
N ILE A 574 -27.97 10.08 -0.83
CA ILE A 574 -26.73 9.69 -0.13
C ILE A 574 -25.54 9.80 -1.08
N ILE A 575 -25.68 9.27 -2.31
CA ILE A 575 -24.62 9.34 -3.32
C ILE A 575 -24.37 10.79 -3.74
N TRP A 576 -25.44 11.57 -3.98
CA TRP A 576 -25.31 12.96 -4.41
C TRP A 576 -24.64 13.85 -3.36
N LYS A 577 -25.05 13.73 -2.09
CA LYS A 577 -24.36 14.44 -0.99
C LYS A 577 -22.90 14.03 -0.86
N ARG A 578 -22.54 12.78 -1.19
CA ARG A 578 -21.14 12.35 -1.20
C ARG A 578 -20.35 13.00 -2.34
N ILE A 579 -20.94 13.12 -3.53
CA ILE A 579 -20.35 13.85 -4.67
C ILE A 579 -20.12 15.33 -4.27
N GLN A 580 -21.16 16.00 -3.78
CA GLN A 580 -21.10 17.39 -3.28
C GLN A 580 -19.98 17.60 -2.24
N TYR A 581 -19.88 16.70 -1.26
CA TYR A 581 -18.83 16.72 -0.23
C TYR A 581 -17.40 16.69 -0.82
N TYR A 582 -17.13 15.77 -1.75
CA TYR A 582 -15.80 15.67 -2.39
C TYR A 582 -15.50 16.83 -3.34
N TYR A 583 -16.51 17.40 -3.99
CA TYR A 583 -16.38 18.63 -4.77
C TYR A 583 -16.25 19.89 -3.92
N LYS A 584 -16.58 19.82 -2.61
CA LYS A 584 -16.68 20.97 -1.70
C LYS A 584 -17.65 22.04 -2.22
N THR A 585 -18.79 21.61 -2.76
CA THR A 585 -19.81 22.49 -3.35
C THR A 585 -21.22 22.01 -3.04
N GLU A 586 -22.17 22.93 -2.98
CA GLU A 586 -23.61 22.63 -2.91
C GLU A 586 -24.27 22.69 -4.31
N SER A 587 -23.47 22.63 -5.39
CA SER A 587 -23.98 22.62 -6.77
C SER A 587 -25.05 21.56 -6.99
N ASN A 588 -26.08 21.94 -7.75
CA ASN A 588 -27.17 21.07 -8.18
C ASN A 588 -26.90 20.41 -9.54
N SER A 589 -25.75 20.67 -10.16
CA SER A 589 -25.27 19.96 -11.35
C SER A 589 -23.76 19.75 -11.36
N PHE A 590 -23.31 18.72 -12.08
CA PHE A 590 -21.91 18.34 -12.25
C PHE A 590 -21.60 18.03 -13.71
N ASP A 591 -20.37 18.31 -14.14
CA ASP A 591 -19.85 17.78 -15.41
C ASP A 591 -19.52 16.29 -15.24
N VAL A 592 -20.04 15.48 -16.15
CA VAL A 592 -19.97 14.01 -16.09
C VAL A 592 -18.55 13.51 -16.32
N ARG A 593 -17.77 14.15 -17.21
CA ARG A 593 -16.39 13.73 -17.47
C ARG A 593 -15.46 14.11 -16.33
N ASP A 594 -15.61 15.30 -15.75
CA ASP A 594 -14.87 15.69 -14.54
C ASP A 594 -15.26 14.81 -13.33
N LEU A 595 -16.54 14.46 -13.17
CA LEU A 595 -17.01 13.57 -12.11
C LEU A 595 -16.39 12.17 -12.22
N LEU A 596 -16.47 11.56 -13.41
CA LEU A 596 -15.91 10.24 -13.67
C LEU A 596 -14.39 10.23 -13.54
N GLY A 597 -13.72 11.25 -14.09
CA GLY A 597 -12.28 11.45 -13.93
C GLY A 597 -11.87 11.55 -12.45
N ARG A 598 -12.64 12.24 -11.61
CA ARG A 598 -12.38 12.32 -10.17
C ARG A 598 -12.64 11.02 -9.43
N ILE A 599 -13.72 10.31 -9.74
CA ILE A 599 -14.01 8.97 -9.23
C ILE A 599 -12.85 8.01 -9.55
N ALA A 600 -12.26 8.14 -10.76
CA ALA A 600 -11.10 7.37 -11.17
C ALA A 600 -9.81 7.66 -10.38
N THR A 601 -9.69 8.84 -9.75
CA THR A 601 -8.53 9.20 -8.92
C THR A 601 -8.65 8.70 -7.47
N SER A 602 -7.50 8.61 -6.79
CA SER A 602 -7.42 8.29 -5.35
C SER A 602 -8.16 9.27 -4.42
N LYS A 603 -8.62 10.43 -4.92
CA LYS A 603 -9.39 11.42 -4.14
C LYS A 603 -10.80 10.93 -3.77
N PHE A 604 -11.35 9.98 -4.54
CA PHE A 604 -12.68 9.39 -4.34
C PHE A 604 -12.56 7.91 -3.92
N ASP A 605 -11.74 7.62 -2.90
CA ASP A 605 -11.66 6.27 -2.32
C ASP A 605 -12.76 6.03 -1.28
N ASP A 606 -14.01 6.28 -1.66
CA ASP A 606 -15.19 6.09 -0.82
C ASP A 606 -15.89 4.78 -1.13
N VAL A 607 -16.34 4.10 -0.07
CA VAL A 607 -17.20 2.91 -0.12
C VAL A 607 -18.37 3.05 -1.10
N ILE A 608 -19.00 4.22 -1.22
CA ILE A 608 -20.15 4.45 -2.12
C ILE A 608 -19.80 4.26 -3.61
N PHE A 609 -18.55 4.54 -4.01
CA PHE A 609 -18.08 4.38 -5.40
C PHE A 609 -17.36 3.05 -5.65
N ARG A 610 -17.20 2.20 -4.62
CA ARG A 610 -16.50 0.91 -4.69
C ARG A 610 -17.48 -0.24 -4.50
N SER A 611 -17.27 -1.34 -5.22
CA SER A 611 -18.07 -2.55 -5.02
C SER A 611 -17.60 -3.31 -3.79
N ILE A 612 -18.50 -3.53 -2.81
CA ILE A 612 -18.22 -4.31 -1.60
C ILE A 612 -18.92 -5.66 -1.67
N SER A 613 -18.14 -6.74 -1.53
CA SER A 613 -18.68 -8.09 -1.36
C SER A 613 -19.53 -8.15 -0.08
N LYS A 614 -20.85 -8.28 -0.21
CA LYS A 614 -21.73 -8.59 0.92
C LYS A 614 -21.40 -10.02 1.40
N GLU A 615 -20.91 -10.13 2.63
CA GLU A 615 -20.34 -11.40 3.12
C GLU A 615 -21.47 -12.35 3.55
N SER A 616 -21.74 -13.36 2.71
CA SER A 616 -22.50 -14.55 3.09
C SER A 616 -21.73 -15.81 2.66
N LYS A 617 -21.60 -16.76 3.60
CA LYS A 617 -21.05 -18.11 3.41
C LYS A 617 -19.73 -18.14 2.62
N ILE A 618 -18.60 -18.01 3.31
CA ILE A 618 -17.30 -17.85 2.65
C ILE A 618 -16.67 -19.21 2.32
N VAL A 619 -16.24 -19.39 1.07
CA VAL A 619 -15.38 -20.50 0.63
C VAL A 619 -14.00 -19.92 0.31
N SER A 620 -12.96 -20.40 0.99
CA SER A 620 -11.61 -19.82 0.93
C SER A 620 -10.53 -20.90 1.02
N ASN A 621 -9.36 -20.62 0.43
CA ASN A 621 -8.16 -21.34 0.87
C ASN A 621 -7.70 -20.79 2.25
N ILE A 622 -6.93 -21.59 2.98
CA ILE A 622 -6.42 -21.23 4.33
C ILE A 622 -5.50 -19.99 4.30
N HIS A 623 -4.63 -19.86 3.30
CA HIS A 623 -3.66 -18.76 3.22
C HIS A 623 -4.37 -17.40 3.08
N ARG A 624 -5.46 -17.35 2.31
CA ARG A 624 -6.32 -16.15 2.12
C ARG A 624 -7.31 -15.90 3.26
N ALA A 625 -7.46 -16.86 4.17
CA ALA A 625 -8.21 -16.70 5.40
C ALA A 625 -7.35 -16.18 6.56
N LYS A 626 -6.01 -16.19 6.45
CA LYS A 626 -5.12 -15.51 7.40
C LYS A 626 -5.51 -14.02 7.50
N GLY A 627 -5.41 -13.48 8.72
CA GLY A 627 -5.84 -12.12 9.04
C GLY A 627 -7.37 -11.92 9.14
N ARG A 628 -8.18 -12.92 8.79
CA ARG A 628 -9.64 -12.94 9.03
C ARG A 628 -10.01 -13.86 10.18
N GLU A 629 -11.26 -13.79 10.60
CA GLU A 629 -11.85 -14.55 11.70
C GLU A 629 -13.32 -14.83 11.38
N TYR A 630 -13.83 -16.00 11.79
CA TYR A 630 -15.22 -16.42 11.52
C TYR A 630 -15.83 -17.04 12.78
N ASP A 631 -17.14 -16.90 12.98
CA ASP A 631 -17.81 -17.49 14.14
C ASP A 631 -17.77 -19.03 14.06
N THR A 632 -18.01 -19.58 12.87
CA THR A 632 -17.84 -21.00 12.56
C THR A 632 -16.80 -21.21 11.44
N VAL A 633 -15.91 -22.19 11.61
CA VAL A 633 -15.05 -22.70 10.53
C VAL A 633 -15.33 -24.17 10.28
N ILE A 634 -15.43 -24.53 9.01
CA ILE A 634 -15.39 -25.93 8.56
C ILE A 634 -14.07 -26.16 7.82
N ILE A 635 -13.28 -27.13 8.28
CA ILE A 635 -12.07 -27.59 7.60
C ILE A 635 -12.35 -28.87 6.80
N ASP A 636 -11.70 -29.02 5.66
CA ASP A 636 -11.76 -30.28 4.91
C ASP A 636 -10.94 -31.38 5.59
N LYS A 637 -11.62 -32.47 5.97
CA LYS A 637 -11.02 -33.62 6.66
C LYS A 637 -9.89 -34.25 5.85
N SER A 638 -9.95 -34.18 4.52
CA SER A 638 -8.91 -34.75 3.66
C SER A 638 -7.55 -34.08 3.88
N PHE A 639 -7.50 -32.77 4.22
CA PHE A 639 -6.25 -32.09 4.56
C PHE A 639 -5.64 -32.62 5.86
N ALA A 640 -6.46 -32.85 6.90
CA ALA A 640 -5.99 -33.46 8.14
C ALA A 640 -5.49 -34.90 7.92
N ASP A 641 -6.22 -35.69 7.11
CA ASP A 641 -5.81 -37.05 6.71
C ASP A 641 -4.42 -37.05 6.03
N GLU A 642 -4.02 -35.97 5.33
CA GLU A 642 -2.69 -35.87 4.73
C GLU A 642 -1.56 -35.67 5.74
N LEU A 643 -1.81 -34.97 6.86
CA LEU A 643 -0.81 -34.66 7.90
C LEU A 643 -0.30 -35.91 8.63
N TYR A 644 -1.05 -37.01 8.60
CA TYR A 644 -0.63 -38.26 9.28
C TYR A 644 0.42 -39.06 8.50
N LYS A 645 0.63 -38.77 7.21
CA LYS A 645 1.64 -39.45 6.36
C LYS A 645 3.06 -39.23 6.91
N ASN A 646 4.02 -40.07 6.51
CA ASN A 646 5.38 -40.01 7.06
C ASN A 646 6.18 -38.83 6.52
N ASP A 647 6.08 -38.54 5.21
CA ASP A 647 6.89 -37.53 4.51
C ASP A 647 6.21 -36.16 4.41
N VAL A 648 5.52 -35.73 5.47
CA VAL A 648 4.78 -34.46 5.50
C VAL A 648 5.73 -33.30 5.78
N ASN A 649 5.68 -32.26 4.95
CA ASN A 649 6.38 -31.00 5.22
C ASN A 649 5.85 -30.39 6.54
N LYS A 650 6.75 -30.11 7.50
CA LYS A 650 6.41 -29.57 8.82
C LYS A 650 5.62 -28.25 8.74
N ASP A 651 5.81 -27.44 7.70
CA ASP A 651 5.06 -26.18 7.53
C ASP A 651 3.55 -26.41 7.32
N GLU A 652 3.11 -27.61 6.91
CA GLU A 652 1.69 -27.94 6.79
C GLU A 652 0.97 -27.92 8.15
N TYR A 653 1.66 -28.19 9.26
CA TYR A 653 1.08 -28.04 10.60
C TYR A 653 0.85 -26.57 10.97
N LYS A 654 1.69 -25.63 10.50
CA LYS A 654 1.44 -24.18 10.61
C LYS A 654 0.20 -23.79 9.80
N VAL A 655 0.04 -24.33 8.59
CA VAL A 655 -1.16 -24.11 7.76
C VAL A 655 -2.42 -24.65 8.47
N PHE A 656 -2.38 -25.85 9.04
CA PHE A 656 -3.49 -26.38 9.84
C PHE A 656 -3.78 -25.53 11.08
N TYR A 657 -2.75 -25.11 11.81
CA TYR A 657 -2.88 -24.20 12.95
C TYR A 657 -3.54 -22.87 12.56
N VAL A 658 -3.14 -22.26 11.43
CA VAL A 658 -3.81 -21.06 10.90
C VAL A 658 -5.30 -21.34 10.66
N ALA A 659 -5.65 -22.48 10.05
CA ALA A 659 -7.04 -22.84 9.75
C ALA A 659 -7.91 -22.95 11.01
N VAL A 660 -7.48 -23.74 12.00
CA VAL A 660 -8.26 -23.97 13.24
C VAL A 660 -8.35 -22.72 14.12
N THR A 661 -7.35 -21.83 14.06
CA THR A 661 -7.35 -20.55 14.78
C THR A 661 -8.17 -19.44 14.10
N ARG A 662 -8.79 -19.71 12.94
CA ARG A 662 -9.76 -18.78 12.34
C ARG A 662 -11.15 -18.86 12.99
N ALA A 663 -11.46 -19.95 13.69
CA ALA A 663 -12.74 -20.16 14.37
C ALA A 663 -12.79 -19.43 15.70
N LYS A 664 -13.80 -18.58 15.92
CA LYS A 664 -14.07 -17.99 17.24
C LYS A 664 -14.84 -18.96 18.15
N ARG A 665 -15.89 -19.59 17.63
CA ARG A 665 -16.85 -20.35 18.46
C ARG A 665 -16.92 -21.82 18.14
N LEU A 666 -17.09 -22.16 16.86
CA LEU A 666 -17.28 -23.54 16.41
C LEU A 666 -16.25 -23.91 15.33
N LEU A 667 -15.62 -25.06 15.53
CA LEU A 667 -14.82 -25.75 14.52
C LEU A 667 -15.52 -27.06 14.18
N LYS A 668 -15.69 -27.33 12.88
CA LYS A 668 -16.24 -28.59 12.37
C LYS A 668 -15.37 -29.12 11.24
N SER A 669 -15.53 -30.39 10.90
CA SER A 669 -14.93 -30.97 9.71
C SER A 669 -15.97 -31.33 8.66
N VAL A 670 -15.57 -31.43 7.40
CA VAL A 670 -16.35 -32.07 6.34
C VAL A 670 -15.42 -32.90 5.47
N LYS A 671 -15.85 -34.07 5.03
CA LYS A 671 -15.13 -34.81 4.00
C LYS A 671 -15.61 -34.36 2.62
N THR A 672 -14.86 -33.48 1.97
CA THR A 672 -15.20 -33.06 0.60
C THR A 672 -15.04 -34.21 -0.41
N MET A 673 -15.78 -34.15 -1.53
CA MET A 673 -15.84 -35.23 -2.52
C MET A 673 -14.53 -35.44 -3.31
N ARG A 674 -14.42 -36.62 -3.94
CA ARG A 674 -13.14 -37.34 -4.14
C ARG A 674 -12.40 -37.10 -5.47
N HIS A 675 -11.12 -37.50 -5.45
CA HIS A 675 -10.27 -38.02 -6.55
C HIS A 675 -9.73 -37.09 -7.65
N ILE A 676 -10.27 -35.91 -7.94
CA ILE A 676 -9.61 -35.04 -8.93
C ILE A 676 -8.40 -34.35 -8.26
N LYS A 677 -7.20 -34.88 -8.50
CA LYS A 677 -5.93 -34.19 -8.19
C LYS A 677 -5.75 -33.02 -9.16
N ILE A 678 -6.39 -31.90 -8.84
CA ILE A 678 -6.08 -30.60 -9.46
C ILE A 678 -4.69 -30.22 -8.97
N ASN A 679 -3.74 -30.12 -9.89
CA ASN A 679 -2.36 -29.77 -9.60
C ASN A 679 -2.04 -28.38 -10.16
N LYS A 680 -1.00 -27.73 -9.66
CA LYS A 680 -0.39 -26.61 -10.37
C LYS A 680 0.27 -27.10 -11.65
N ILE A 681 -0.07 -26.51 -12.78
CA ILE A 681 0.64 -26.71 -14.05
C ILE A 681 1.85 -25.75 -14.03
N LYS A 682 3.06 -26.33 -13.96
CA LYS A 682 4.31 -25.60 -13.66
C LYS A 682 4.80 -24.73 -14.82
N LYS A 683 5.42 -23.61 -14.44
CA LYS A 683 6.02 -22.56 -15.30
C LYS A 683 7.02 -23.09 -16.33
N GLU A 684 7.97 -23.93 -15.89
CA GLU A 684 9.16 -24.35 -16.64
C GLU A 684 8.87 -25.28 -17.82
N TRP A 685 7.78 -26.06 -17.75
CA TRP A 685 7.50 -27.14 -18.72
C TRP A 685 6.80 -26.63 -19.99
N TYR A 686 6.26 -25.40 -19.95
CA TYR A 686 5.35 -24.84 -20.95
C TYR A 686 5.57 -23.35 -21.26
N GLY A 687 6.54 -22.67 -20.63
CA GLY A 687 6.80 -21.24 -20.88
C GLY A 687 5.64 -20.33 -20.47
N LEU A 688 4.91 -20.71 -19.41
CA LEU A 688 3.78 -19.95 -18.88
C LEU A 688 4.28 -18.72 -18.12
N ASN A 689 3.52 -17.62 -18.18
CA ASN A 689 3.84 -16.44 -17.36
C ASN A 689 3.45 -16.69 -15.90
N ASN A 690 2.31 -17.35 -15.67
CA ASN A 690 1.72 -17.65 -14.36
C ASN A 690 1.51 -19.17 -14.16
N GLU A 691 1.57 -19.63 -12.91
CA GLU A 691 1.12 -20.98 -12.55
C GLU A 691 -0.41 -21.01 -12.43
N ARG A 692 -1.05 -22.03 -13.01
CA ARG A 692 -2.51 -22.25 -12.89
C ARG A 692 -2.83 -23.58 -12.25
N TRP A 693 -3.91 -23.65 -11.47
CA TRP A 693 -4.50 -24.92 -11.08
C TRP A 693 -5.21 -25.56 -12.28
N GLY A 694 -4.99 -26.86 -12.51
CA GLY A 694 -5.62 -27.56 -13.62
C GLY A 694 -5.47 -29.08 -13.57
N PHE A 695 -6.02 -29.75 -14.56
CA PHE A 695 -5.97 -31.19 -14.70
C PHE A 695 -5.93 -31.59 -16.18
N ILE A 696 -4.90 -32.35 -16.56
CA ILE A 696 -4.71 -32.92 -17.90
C ILE A 696 -4.92 -34.43 -17.79
N LYS A 697 -5.68 -35.02 -18.72
CA LYS A 697 -5.89 -36.46 -18.83
C LYS A 697 -5.82 -36.87 -20.30
N ASN A 698 -5.03 -37.89 -20.62
CA ASN A 698 -4.85 -38.39 -21.99
C ASN A 698 -4.43 -37.28 -22.98
N PHE A 699 -3.49 -36.41 -22.59
CA PHE A 699 -3.03 -35.22 -23.32
C PHE A 699 -4.06 -34.10 -23.52
N GLU A 700 -5.32 -34.29 -23.15
CA GLU A 700 -6.34 -33.24 -23.16
C GLU A 700 -6.36 -32.48 -21.82
N LEU A 701 -6.36 -31.15 -21.89
CA LEU A 701 -6.57 -30.28 -20.73
C LEU A 701 -8.05 -30.33 -20.36
N LYS A 702 -8.43 -31.01 -19.28
CA LYS A 702 -9.82 -31.17 -18.87
C LYS A 702 -10.33 -30.04 -17.96
N TYR A 703 -9.44 -29.47 -17.15
CA TYR A 703 -9.76 -28.38 -16.25
C TYR A 703 -8.63 -27.35 -16.21
N LEU A 704 -8.98 -26.05 -16.23
CA LEU A 704 -8.05 -24.95 -15.97
C LEU A 704 -8.70 -23.87 -15.10
N GLU A 705 -7.93 -23.32 -14.17
CA GLU A 705 -8.29 -22.16 -13.35
C GLU A 705 -8.41 -20.89 -14.21
N PHE A 706 -9.53 -20.19 -14.01
CA PHE A 706 -9.83 -18.89 -14.59
C PHE A 706 -9.77 -17.82 -13.48
N LEU A 707 -8.91 -16.82 -13.64
CA LEU A 707 -8.43 -15.88 -12.64
C LEU A 707 -8.96 -14.45 -12.80
N GLY A 708 -10.27 -14.30 -13.02
CA GLY A 708 -10.93 -13.00 -12.99
C GLY A 708 -10.34 -12.01 -13.99
N LYS A 709 -10.20 -10.76 -13.55
CA LYS A 709 -9.61 -9.63 -14.28
C LYS A 709 -8.31 -9.93 -15.05
N GLU A 710 -7.46 -10.86 -14.62
CA GLU A 710 -6.21 -11.20 -15.34
C GLU A 710 -6.47 -11.96 -16.66
N ASP A 711 -7.63 -12.60 -16.78
CA ASP A 711 -8.05 -13.41 -17.92
C ASP A 711 -9.13 -12.75 -18.79
N VAL A 712 -9.67 -11.61 -18.34
CA VAL A 712 -10.77 -10.90 -18.98
C VAL A 712 -10.24 -9.62 -19.63
N ASN A 713 -10.36 -9.51 -20.96
CA ASN A 713 -10.13 -8.26 -21.66
C ASN A 713 -11.32 -7.31 -21.38
N ILE A 714 -11.23 -6.52 -20.30
CA ILE A 714 -12.31 -5.63 -19.79
C ILE A 714 -12.88 -4.73 -20.90
N ASP A 715 -12.03 -4.26 -21.80
CA ASP A 715 -12.37 -3.36 -22.90
C ASP A 715 -13.35 -4.00 -23.92
N GLN A 716 -13.35 -5.33 -24.04
CA GLN A 716 -14.29 -6.05 -24.90
C GLN A 716 -15.74 -5.97 -24.39
N PHE A 717 -15.96 -5.59 -23.13
CA PHE A 717 -17.31 -5.41 -22.56
C PHE A 717 -17.92 -4.05 -22.92
N ALA A 718 -17.13 -3.07 -23.37
CA ALA A 718 -17.64 -1.77 -23.83
C ALA A 718 -18.57 -1.87 -25.04
N PHE A 719 -18.48 -2.97 -25.80
CA PHE A 719 -19.27 -3.24 -27.00
C PHE A 719 -20.58 -4.02 -26.73
N PHE A 720 -20.89 -4.31 -25.48
CA PHE A 720 -22.12 -4.98 -25.05
C PHE A 720 -23.02 -3.99 -24.32
N ASN A 721 -24.33 -4.05 -24.58
CA ASN A 721 -25.20 -3.01 -24.09
C ASN A 721 -25.53 -3.20 -22.60
N ASN A 722 -25.88 -2.10 -21.94
CA ASN A 722 -26.19 -2.10 -20.51
C ASN A 722 -27.39 -2.99 -20.13
N GLN A 723 -28.29 -3.31 -21.09
CA GLN A 723 -29.49 -4.13 -20.87
C GLN A 723 -29.17 -5.63 -20.83
N GLU A 724 -28.27 -6.12 -21.70
CA GLU A 724 -27.74 -7.50 -21.69
C GLU A 724 -27.09 -7.83 -20.34
N MET A 725 -26.43 -6.83 -19.74
CA MET A 725 -25.75 -6.92 -18.44
C MET A 725 -26.66 -6.60 -17.24
N ALA A 726 -27.87 -6.05 -17.43
CA ALA A 726 -28.70 -5.50 -16.34
C ALA A 726 -29.18 -6.56 -15.33
N ASN A 727 -29.39 -7.80 -15.80
CA ASN A 727 -29.90 -8.90 -14.99
C ASN A 727 -28.81 -9.81 -14.41
N ILE A 728 -27.54 -9.60 -14.78
CA ILE A 728 -26.40 -10.42 -14.35
C ILE A 728 -26.00 -10.03 -12.93
N LYS A 729 -25.74 -11.03 -12.08
CA LYS A 729 -25.39 -10.85 -10.67
C LYS A 729 -24.23 -11.76 -10.27
N ALA A 730 -23.48 -11.33 -9.24
CA ALA A 730 -22.53 -12.20 -8.56
C ALA A 730 -23.26 -13.45 -8.04
N GLY A 731 -22.90 -14.62 -8.54
CA GLY A 731 -23.73 -15.82 -8.38
C GLY A 731 -23.95 -16.58 -9.69
N ASP A 732 -24.23 -15.85 -10.77
CA ASP A 732 -24.71 -16.43 -12.02
C ASP A 732 -23.65 -17.31 -12.71
N ALA A 733 -24.14 -18.39 -13.33
CA ALA A 733 -23.34 -19.32 -14.12
C ALA A 733 -23.15 -18.80 -15.55
N ILE A 734 -21.94 -18.95 -16.04
CA ILE A 734 -21.52 -18.54 -17.38
C ILE A 734 -20.67 -19.63 -18.01
N ARG A 735 -20.74 -19.71 -19.34
CA ARG A 735 -19.86 -20.55 -20.15
C ARG A 735 -19.18 -19.72 -21.22
N LEU A 736 -18.03 -20.20 -21.68
CA LEU A 736 -17.33 -19.65 -22.82
C LEU A 736 -17.64 -20.50 -24.05
N GLU A 737 -17.99 -19.88 -25.18
CA GLU A 737 -18.19 -20.57 -26.45
C GLU A 737 -17.23 -20.07 -27.52
N ARG A 738 -16.38 -20.96 -28.05
CA ARG A 738 -15.43 -20.67 -29.11
C ARG A 738 -16.16 -20.25 -30.39
N LYS A 739 -15.80 -19.10 -30.95
CA LYS A 739 -16.20 -18.63 -32.28
C LYS A 739 -14.96 -18.40 -33.14
N ILE A 740 -14.98 -18.93 -34.35
CA ILE A 740 -13.92 -18.75 -35.35
C ILE A 740 -14.48 -17.84 -36.44
N GLY A 741 -13.92 -16.64 -36.58
CA GLY A 741 -14.21 -15.69 -37.65
C GLY A 741 -13.25 -15.89 -38.84
N GLN A 742 -13.31 -15.00 -39.83
CA GLN A 742 -12.49 -15.12 -41.04
C GLN A 742 -10.98 -14.97 -40.78
N ASN A 743 -10.58 -14.04 -39.90
CA ASN A 743 -9.18 -13.71 -39.62
C ASN A 743 -8.80 -13.80 -38.13
N THR A 744 -9.74 -14.15 -37.24
CA THR A 744 -9.50 -14.23 -35.79
C THR A 744 -10.44 -15.24 -35.14
N PHE A 745 -10.14 -15.64 -33.92
CA PHE A 745 -11.04 -16.42 -33.07
C PHE A 745 -11.14 -15.78 -31.68
N TYR A 746 -12.23 -16.04 -30.98
CA TYR A 746 -12.50 -15.55 -29.63
C TYR A 746 -13.48 -16.49 -28.93
N TYR A 747 -13.71 -16.29 -27.64
CA TYR A 747 -14.82 -16.90 -26.94
C TYR A 747 -15.92 -15.87 -26.67
N ASN A 748 -17.17 -16.21 -26.95
CA ASN A 748 -18.31 -15.50 -26.38
C ASN A 748 -18.42 -15.86 -24.90
N VAL A 749 -18.67 -14.87 -24.04
CA VAL A 749 -19.12 -15.10 -22.66
C VAL A 749 -20.64 -15.20 -22.70
N VAL A 750 -21.19 -16.36 -22.38
CA VAL A 750 -22.62 -16.67 -22.46
C VAL A 750 -23.17 -16.86 -21.05
N ALA A 751 -24.25 -16.14 -20.71
CA ALA A 751 -25.00 -16.35 -19.47
C ALA A 751 -25.91 -17.57 -19.60
N GLU A 752 -25.65 -18.64 -18.83
CA GLU A 752 -26.36 -19.92 -18.96
C GLU A 752 -27.87 -19.81 -18.64
N LYS A 753 -28.26 -18.82 -17.82
CA LYS A 753 -29.67 -18.60 -17.43
C LYS A 753 -30.52 -17.98 -18.54
N THR A 754 -29.92 -17.15 -19.39
CA THR A 754 -30.62 -16.33 -20.40
C THR A 754 -30.20 -16.68 -21.83
N GLU A 755 -29.17 -17.51 -22.01
CA GLU A 755 -28.56 -17.85 -23.30
C GLU A 755 -28.06 -16.61 -24.09
N SER A 756 -27.88 -15.48 -23.39
CA SER A 756 -27.42 -14.22 -23.97
C SER A 756 -25.90 -14.12 -23.94
N ILE A 757 -25.32 -13.58 -25.01
CA ILE A 757 -23.90 -13.21 -25.04
C ILE A 757 -23.76 -11.88 -24.29
N ILE A 758 -22.90 -11.84 -23.29
CA ILE A 758 -22.71 -10.69 -22.38
C ILE A 758 -21.27 -10.16 -22.37
N GLY A 759 -20.40 -10.69 -23.25
CA GLY A 759 -19.00 -10.35 -23.32
C GLY A 759 -18.24 -11.18 -24.35
N LYS A 760 -16.97 -10.83 -24.56
CA LYS A 760 -16.02 -11.59 -25.39
C LYS A 760 -14.65 -11.68 -24.71
N ILE A 761 -13.99 -12.82 -24.90
CA ILE A 761 -12.61 -13.06 -24.49
C ILE A 761 -11.79 -13.27 -25.78
N GLY A 762 -10.88 -12.33 -26.06
CA GLY A 762 -10.05 -12.35 -27.26
C GLY A 762 -8.99 -13.45 -27.25
N SER A 763 -8.48 -13.79 -28.44
CA SER A 763 -7.35 -14.72 -28.62
C SER A 763 -6.05 -14.26 -27.95
N ASP A 764 -5.96 -12.98 -27.63
CA ASP A 764 -4.87 -12.30 -26.95
C ASP A 764 -5.00 -12.29 -25.41
N SER A 765 -6.12 -12.74 -24.84
CA SER A 765 -6.29 -12.89 -23.39
C SER A 765 -5.25 -13.84 -22.77
N MET A 766 -4.93 -13.64 -21.49
CA MET A 766 -3.95 -14.50 -20.79
C MET A 766 -4.43 -15.95 -20.71
N PHE A 767 -5.72 -16.17 -20.46
CA PHE A 767 -6.37 -17.47 -20.45
C PHE A 767 -6.13 -18.26 -21.76
N VAL A 768 -6.41 -17.65 -22.91
CA VAL A 768 -6.22 -18.31 -24.21
C VAL A 768 -4.74 -18.57 -24.50
N LYS A 769 -3.87 -17.59 -24.21
CA LYS A 769 -2.41 -17.74 -24.34
C LYS A 769 -1.88 -18.91 -23.51
N ASP A 770 -2.37 -19.08 -22.28
CA ASP A 770 -1.94 -20.15 -21.40
C ASP A 770 -2.51 -21.52 -21.83
N ILE A 771 -3.74 -21.62 -22.35
CA ILE A 771 -4.23 -22.87 -22.98
C ILE A 771 -3.31 -23.27 -24.16
N ILE A 772 -3.01 -22.33 -25.06
CA ILE A 772 -2.12 -22.55 -26.22
C ILE A 772 -0.76 -23.09 -25.77
N ARG A 773 -0.16 -22.50 -24.73
CA ARG A 773 1.12 -22.91 -24.14
C ARG A 773 1.06 -24.29 -23.48
N ILE A 774 0.05 -24.56 -22.65
CA ILE A 774 -0.15 -25.84 -21.95
C ILE A 774 -0.34 -26.99 -22.96
N MET A 775 -1.15 -26.75 -24.00
CA MET A 775 -1.42 -27.73 -25.05
C MET A 775 -0.33 -27.78 -26.14
N LYS A 776 0.71 -26.92 -26.06
CA LYS A 776 1.80 -26.79 -27.04
C LYS A 776 1.30 -26.57 -28.49
N LEU A 777 0.22 -25.80 -28.62
CA LEU A 777 -0.34 -25.44 -29.93
C LEU A 777 0.57 -24.41 -30.62
N ASN A 778 0.77 -24.57 -31.94
CA ASN A 778 1.59 -23.64 -32.73
C ASN A 778 0.90 -22.26 -32.75
N PRO A 779 1.58 -21.14 -32.44
CA PRO A 779 0.91 -19.88 -32.14
C PRO A 779 0.11 -19.31 -33.33
N MET A 780 -1.20 -19.18 -33.11
CA MET A 780 -2.13 -18.32 -33.86
C MET A 780 -2.17 -18.48 -35.40
N THR A 781 -2.15 -19.70 -35.93
CA THR A 781 -2.81 -19.95 -37.23
C THR A 781 -4.29 -20.26 -37.02
N LEU A 782 -5.18 -19.59 -37.75
CA LEU A 782 -6.63 -19.79 -37.67
C LEU A 782 -7.03 -21.26 -37.84
N SER A 783 -6.28 -21.99 -38.68
CA SER A 783 -6.42 -23.43 -38.92
C SER A 783 -6.24 -24.32 -37.68
N LYS A 784 -5.59 -23.83 -36.62
CA LYS A 784 -5.42 -24.53 -35.33
C LYS A 784 -6.35 -24.03 -34.23
N ALA A 785 -7.18 -23.01 -34.47
CA ALA A 785 -8.21 -22.60 -33.51
C ALA A 785 -9.22 -23.75 -33.22
N VAL A 786 -9.35 -24.71 -34.14
CA VAL A 786 -10.13 -25.94 -33.97
C VAL A 786 -9.57 -26.90 -32.90
N GLU A 787 -8.30 -26.77 -32.52
CA GLU A 787 -7.65 -27.61 -31.48
C GLU A 787 -7.92 -27.06 -30.05
N LEU A 788 -8.51 -25.87 -29.92
CA LEU A 788 -8.92 -25.29 -28.64
C LEU A 788 -10.27 -25.85 -28.16
N PRO A 789 -10.60 -25.75 -26.86
CA PRO A 789 -11.93 -26.09 -26.36
C PRO A 789 -13.06 -25.42 -27.17
N VAL A 790 -14.12 -26.16 -27.48
CA VAL A 790 -15.35 -25.64 -28.09
C VAL A 790 -16.13 -24.83 -27.05
N SER A 791 -16.21 -25.36 -25.84
CA SER A 791 -16.79 -24.68 -24.68
C SER A 791 -15.90 -24.78 -23.44
N VAL A 792 -16.06 -23.80 -22.55
CA VAL A 792 -15.51 -23.83 -21.20
C VAL A 792 -16.66 -23.59 -20.22
N ASN A 793 -17.05 -24.64 -19.50
CA ASN A 793 -18.16 -24.65 -18.56
C ASN A 793 -17.67 -24.55 -17.10
N ASN A 794 -18.58 -24.47 -16.12
CA ASN A 794 -18.27 -24.31 -14.69
C ASN A 794 -17.56 -22.97 -14.34
N LEU A 795 -17.85 -21.90 -15.08
CA LEU A 795 -17.43 -20.55 -14.73
C LEU A 795 -18.61 -19.78 -14.14
N TYR A 796 -18.30 -18.75 -13.35
CA TYR A 796 -19.29 -17.99 -12.61
C TYR A 796 -18.89 -16.52 -12.50
N VAL A 797 -19.89 -15.65 -12.37
CA VAL A 797 -19.68 -14.24 -12.03
C VAL A 797 -19.30 -14.13 -10.55
N SER A 798 -18.09 -13.62 -10.26
CA SER A 798 -17.66 -13.24 -8.90
C SER A 798 -18.20 -11.87 -8.50
N GLY A 799 -18.32 -10.96 -9.48
CA GLY A 799 -18.75 -9.58 -9.28
C GLY A 799 -19.09 -8.90 -10.59
N VAL A 800 -19.97 -7.89 -10.49
CA VAL A 800 -20.30 -6.97 -11.58
C VAL A 800 -19.77 -5.60 -11.18
N TYR A 801 -19.03 -4.96 -12.07
CA TYR A 801 -18.29 -3.74 -11.78
C TYR A 801 -18.43 -2.73 -12.91
N SER A 802 -18.18 -1.46 -12.62
CA SER A 802 -17.93 -0.46 -13.66
C SER A 802 -16.44 -0.42 -14.00
N GLN A 803 -16.15 -0.18 -15.28
CA GLN A 803 -14.85 0.29 -15.75
C GLN A 803 -14.95 1.81 -15.97
N ILE A 804 -13.90 2.54 -15.64
CA ILE A 804 -13.78 3.98 -15.90
C ILE A 804 -12.39 4.20 -16.51
N VAL A 805 -12.32 4.84 -17.67
CA VAL A 805 -11.06 5.22 -18.35
C VAL A 805 -11.01 6.73 -18.57
N ASP A 806 -9.81 7.28 -18.67
CA ASP A 806 -9.61 8.70 -18.94
C ASP A 806 -9.71 9.06 -20.44
N SER A 807 -9.79 10.36 -20.74
CA SER A 807 -9.89 10.85 -22.11
C SER A 807 -8.70 10.46 -23.00
N LYS A 808 -7.49 10.33 -22.42
CA LYS A 808 -6.27 9.98 -23.17
C LYS A 808 -6.28 8.50 -23.58
N TYR A 809 -6.86 7.64 -22.75
CA TYR A 809 -7.12 6.26 -23.11
C TYR A 809 -8.14 6.18 -24.26
N LEU A 810 -9.23 6.96 -24.20
CA LEU A 810 -10.22 7.02 -25.29
C LEU A 810 -9.63 7.53 -26.62
N GLU A 811 -8.80 8.57 -26.58
CA GLU A 811 -8.07 9.10 -27.75
C GLU A 811 -7.20 8.04 -28.45
N THR A 812 -6.68 7.07 -27.70
CA THR A 812 -5.86 5.97 -28.22
C THR A 812 -6.67 4.72 -28.59
N HIS A 813 -7.96 4.67 -28.23
CA HIS A 813 -8.89 3.56 -28.50
C HIS A 813 -10.19 4.08 -29.17
N PRO A 814 -10.14 4.50 -30.44
CA PRO A 814 -11.27 5.14 -31.13
C PRO A 814 -12.51 4.23 -31.25
N ASP A 815 -12.31 2.91 -31.36
CA ASP A 815 -13.40 1.93 -31.43
C ASP A 815 -14.25 1.95 -30.16
N ILE A 816 -13.63 2.05 -28.97
CA ILE A 816 -14.31 2.16 -27.67
C ILE A 816 -15.04 3.50 -27.58
N THR A 817 -14.43 4.58 -28.05
CA THR A 817 -15.04 5.92 -28.06
C THR A 817 -16.37 5.97 -28.84
N SER A 818 -16.54 5.11 -29.84
CA SER A 818 -17.79 5.02 -30.62
C SER A 818 -18.97 4.42 -29.85
N VAL A 819 -18.72 3.62 -28.80
CA VAL A 819 -19.75 2.91 -28.02
C VAL A 819 -19.85 3.38 -26.56
N ALA A 820 -18.74 3.86 -25.97
CA ALA A 820 -18.67 4.35 -24.59
C ALA A 820 -18.07 5.78 -24.57
N PRO A 821 -18.80 6.81 -25.05
CA PRO A 821 -18.27 8.17 -25.26
C PRO A 821 -17.89 8.92 -23.97
N ASN A 822 -18.30 8.40 -22.80
CA ASN A 822 -17.92 8.88 -21.47
C ASN A 822 -16.77 8.08 -20.83
N GLY A 823 -16.25 7.04 -21.50
CA GLY A 823 -15.21 6.17 -20.94
C GLY A 823 -15.69 5.29 -19.80
N VAL A 824 -16.98 4.90 -19.80
CA VAL A 824 -17.59 4.09 -18.75
C VAL A 824 -18.44 2.98 -19.36
N TRP A 825 -18.27 1.77 -18.85
CA TRP A 825 -19.08 0.60 -19.18
C TRP A 825 -19.13 -0.39 -18.01
N LYS A 826 -20.04 -1.36 -18.07
CA LYS A 826 -20.05 -2.50 -17.13
C LYS A 826 -19.12 -3.59 -17.61
N TRP A 827 -18.53 -4.33 -16.68
CA TRP A 827 -17.87 -5.60 -16.96
C TRP A 827 -18.16 -6.60 -15.84
N ILE A 828 -17.93 -7.89 -16.12
CA ILE A 828 -18.05 -8.96 -15.14
C ILE A 828 -16.69 -9.59 -14.86
N ASP A 829 -16.44 -9.84 -13.58
CA ASP A 829 -15.30 -10.62 -13.12
C ASP A 829 -15.70 -12.10 -13.10
N ILE A 830 -14.87 -12.94 -13.73
CA ILE A 830 -15.17 -14.32 -14.09
C ILE A 830 -14.25 -15.24 -13.29
N ILE A 831 -14.81 -16.18 -12.54
CA ILE A 831 -14.05 -17.12 -11.72
C ILE A 831 -14.53 -18.55 -11.96
N GLY A 832 -13.63 -19.51 -11.88
CA GLY A 832 -14.02 -20.91 -11.91
C GLY A 832 -12.87 -21.86 -12.20
N LEU A 833 -13.16 -23.14 -12.09
CA LEU A 833 -12.33 -24.21 -12.63
C LEU A 833 -12.98 -24.65 -13.94
N GLY A 834 -12.63 -23.95 -15.01
CA GLY A 834 -13.22 -24.13 -16.34
C GLY A 834 -13.06 -25.57 -16.82
N HIS A 835 -14.18 -26.26 -17.04
CA HIS A 835 -14.22 -27.59 -17.65
C HIS A 835 -14.18 -27.45 -19.17
N MET A 836 -13.16 -28.03 -19.78
CA MET A 836 -12.92 -27.93 -21.21
C MET A 836 -13.64 -29.06 -21.96
N GLU A 837 -14.46 -28.70 -22.93
CA GLU A 837 -15.07 -29.62 -23.88
C GLU A 837 -14.51 -29.35 -25.27
N TYR A 838 -14.16 -30.41 -25.99
CA TYR A 838 -13.54 -30.37 -27.30
C TYR A 838 -14.49 -30.98 -28.34
N ASP A 839 -14.24 -30.70 -29.62
CA ASP A 839 -14.91 -31.37 -30.72
C ASP A 839 -14.67 -32.89 -30.60
N VAL A 840 -15.73 -33.69 -30.71
CA VAL A 840 -15.63 -35.15 -30.76
C VAL A 840 -15.37 -35.55 -32.21
N TYR A 841 -14.14 -36.02 -32.48
CA TYR A 841 -13.66 -36.47 -33.79
C TYR A 841 -13.73 -37.99 -33.94
#